data_AF-A0A9D4C441-F1
#
_entry.id   AF-A0A9D4C441-F1
#
_cell.length_a   1.000
_cell.length_b   1.000
_cell.length_c   1.000
_cell.angle_alpha   90.00
_cell.angle_beta   90.00
_cell.angle_gamma   90.00
#
_symmetry.space_group_name_H-M   'P 1'
#
loop_
_entity.id
_entity.type
_entity.pdbx_description
1 polymer ?
#
loop_
_entity_poly.entity_id
_entity_poly.type
_entity_poly.pdbx_seq_one_letter_code
_entity_poly.pdbx_strand_id
1 'polypeptide(L)'
;MHGGAVCLLLLVFCVYVTQTGAQNWQGNFETVLVRGERQARYCICWYRWWGCSAWRYYWQPYYYYITKCRAGWRDENGDRNCNKPVCNPPCANGGTCTNPDACSCPSTSTGPYCRTLTCSYQRPCYPGECIDQSMCKCSTGFTSNKTEDGCINFQESENRLRPLIGESNVTIKDIRRADNRVNYMFVLEVSDVNSSIVWSNQKRFNYLQFEMKAIFDGLDNLPKRPVYVHDSKMGIVQNIITANVSKIPRAGGLVRDYGSFKEYPCKEGYNSDNPYEESAKCIINDDQFVTLIEHGDWLTVHFRSISGGFQKLLNIDNKASPYMTKYYSGLSVIKTVEFRFDFDAPKHCSEVDVSTCPSRYSILTIDATYTKGPIQPRWLGWTDIVSGVGEYYMEVFKLGPNRDGRLVETTPINPIFSDTVPHTNGTIQYPQYTPPGPGMYSVLVQVRDNANNSRTARRFVLYDATSSITLNTETAKLYISSAREETGYKWQTPASTGPNVTVTVAWPNYFGNRLHEENQFLAEIEQYPVQFKEIQADGVLYSEKCVNSSLDDNEEPRTRLAIENFHGIVKYEIAFVSTGEVREPTTGWHQIPLKESFSAQRPLVDGDRLRVWVRATDIMGNQRADSTLIKVDGSKPRLQANTSKLELNTVNGPYNYSSKVVFSAFDVESGVDKIGFDIFVGINPNDSATMIKKYSNSTSGKIGTSGDAECRDVDGVCFLSSQTVFLDNCWMLVGKSELDKVYAMINVTAYNQAMLGTSVMINLGPVNKLQGLEKYDGPKNPRIVNNTPTGFRITWDLPEKQSCYGRADIVIILSRKTVTGEDLLQTYYTPGTSNHFDIIGLNPETEYTLGLNIQTPGTPAEQTDFLNTKTATSTADGHDGSNSTAAATTKTWDQTTSTADGHDGSNSTAAATTKTWNQ
;
A
#
# COMPACT_ATOMS: atom_id res chain seq x y z
N MET A 1 98.85 -113.78 -26.38
CA MET A 1 100.07 -114.51 -25.95
C MET A 1 101.26 -113.60 -26.23
N HIS A 2 102.19 -113.45 -25.27
CA HIS A 2 103.53 -112.79 -25.33
C HIS A 2 103.65 -111.38 -25.98
N GLY A 3 104.47 -110.44 -25.49
CA GLY A 3 105.32 -110.41 -24.29
C GLY A 3 106.61 -109.59 -24.50
N GLY A 4 107.00 -108.76 -23.53
CA GLY A 4 108.21 -107.91 -23.57
C GLY A 4 107.94 -106.50 -24.16
N ALA A 5 108.23 -105.37 -23.50
CA ALA A 5 109.47 -104.88 -22.85
C ALA A 5 110.45 -104.25 -23.87
N VAL A 6 110.46 -102.92 -24.07
CA VAL A 6 111.04 -101.84 -23.22
C VAL A 6 112.57 -101.74 -23.32
N CYS A 7 113.05 -100.60 -23.85
CA CYS A 7 114.16 -99.84 -23.26
C CYS A 7 114.11 -98.36 -23.72
N LEU A 8 114.60 -97.43 -22.89
CA LEU A 8 114.74 -96.01 -23.22
C LEU A 8 116.15 -95.70 -23.74
N LEU A 9 116.29 -94.59 -24.47
CA LEU A 9 117.37 -93.62 -24.22
C LEU A 9 116.90 -92.19 -24.58
N LEU A 10 117.64 -91.18 -24.14
CA LEU A 10 117.14 -89.82 -23.86
C LEU A 10 118.24 -88.77 -24.13
N LEU A 11 117.90 -87.47 -24.04
CA LEU A 11 118.77 -86.28 -24.12
C LEU A 11 119.23 -85.88 -25.55
N VAL A 12 119.45 -84.61 -25.93
CA VAL A 12 119.22 -83.28 -25.27
C VAL A 12 119.16 -82.15 -26.32
N PHE A 13 118.43 -81.07 -26.00
CA PHE A 13 118.39 -79.68 -26.55
C PHE A 13 119.14 -79.31 -27.86
N CYS A 14 118.46 -78.47 -28.66
CA CYS A 14 118.85 -77.05 -28.76
C CYS A 14 117.67 -76.14 -29.14
N VAL A 15 117.74 -74.86 -28.75
CA VAL A 15 116.73 -73.80 -29.01
C VAL A 15 117.40 -72.68 -29.80
N TYR A 16 116.73 -72.08 -30.78
CA TYR A 16 116.93 -70.66 -31.15
C TYR A 16 115.67 -70.04 -31.79
N VAL A 17 115.66 -68.71 -31.91
CA VAL A 17 114.45 -67.87 -31.79
C VAL A 17 114.45 -66.71 -32.80
N THR A 18 113.37 -66.60 -33.60
CA THR A 18 112.92 -65.39 -34.37
C THR A 18 113.85 -64.84 -35.49
N GLN A 19 113.48 -63.88 -36.36
CA GLN A 19 112.28 -63.03 -36.50
C GLN A 19 112.01 -62.57 -37.97
N THR A 20 110.87 -61.89 -38.17
CA THR A 20 110.52 -60.89 -39.21
C THR A 20 110.59 -61.22 -40.72
N GLY A 21 109.44 -61.04 -41.38
CA GLY A 21 109.29 -60.54 -42.74
C GLY A 21 108.15 -59.49 -42.74
N ALA A 22 108.28 -58.39 -43.51
CA ALA A 22 107.42 -57.21 -43.34
C ALA A 22 106.00 -57.38 -43.89
N GLN A 23 105.03 -56.69 -43.26
CA GLN A 23 103.66 -56.49 -43.77
C GLN A 23 103.41 -55.00 -44.06
N ASN A 24 102.90 -54.70 -45.26
CA ASN A 24 102.40 -53.38 -45.63
C ASN A 24 100.87 -53.38 -45.60
N TRP A 25 100.26 -52.33 -45.05
CA TRP A 25 98.82 -52.24 -44.77
C TRP A 25 98.16 -51.08 -45.52
N GLN A 26 97.29 -51.38 -46.49
CA GLN A 26 96.33 -50.42 -47.06
C GLN A 26 95.03 -51.14 -47.51
N GLY A 27 93.87 -50.55 -47.19
CA GLY A 27 92.55 -50.99 -47.65
C GLY A 27 91.96 -52.22 -46.94
N ASN A 28 90.96 -52.84 -47.58
CA ASN A 28 90.24 -54.03 -47.09
C ASN A 28 90.98 -55.35 -47.37
N PHE A 29 92.31 -55.31 -47.57
CA PHE A 29 93.12 -56.41 -48.10
C PHE A 29 94.21 -56.87 -47.12
N GLU A 30 94.56 -58.16 -47.19
CA GLU A 30 95.64 -58.79 -46.42
C GLU A 30 96.49 -59.67 -47.36
N THR A 31 97.83 -59.59 -47.31
CA THR A 31 98.72 -60.39 -48.16
C THR A 31 99.66 -61.28 -47.34
N VAL A 32 99.80 -62.56 -47.74
CA VAL A 32 100.46 -63.64 -46.98
C VAL A 32 101.41 -64.45 -47.87
N LEU A 33 102.56 -64.87 -47.33
CA LEU A 33 103.60 -65.66 -47.99
C LEU A 33 103.40 -67.18 -47.80
N VAL A 34 103.65 -67.97 -48.85
CA VAL A 34 103.45 -69.43 -48.91
C VAL A 34 104.70 -70.12 -49.49
N ARG A 35 104.97 -71.38 -49.11
CA ARG A 35 106.15 -72.19 -49.50
C ARG A 35 105.74 -73.40 -50.35
N GLY A 36 106.54 -73.76 -51.35
CA GLY A 36 106.42 -74.97 -52.18
C GLY A 36 107.77 -75.59 -52.54
N GLU A 37 107.80 -76.74 -53.21
CA GLU A 37 109.04 -77.47 -53.57
C GLU A 37 109.01 -78.05 -54.99
N ARG A 38 110.19 -78.20 -55.62
CA ARG A 38 110.38 -78.71 -57.00
C ARG A 38 111.64 -79.58 -57.13
N GLN A 39 111.70 -80.46 -58.13
CA GLN A 39 112.80 -81.44 -58.29
C GLN A 39 113.84 -81.01 -59.35
N ALA A 40 115.12 -81.32 -59.12
CA ALA A 40 116.26 -81.01 -60.00
C ALA A 40 117.22 -82.22 -60.12
N ARG A 41 118.14 -82.22 -61.10
CA ARG A 41 119.06 -83.34 -61.38
C ARG A 41 120.48 -82.92 -61.79
N TYR A 42 121.47 -83.77 -61.51
CA TYR A 42 122.86 -83.63 -61.99
C TYR A 42 123.44 -85.00 -62.40
N CYS A 43 124.59 -85.00 -63.09
CA CYS A 43 125.12 -86.19 -63.78
C CYS A 43 126.41 -86.75 -63.14
N ILE A 44 126.61 -88.06 -63.22
CA ILE A 44 127.63 -88.78 -62.42
C ILE A 44 128.59 -89.71 -63.20
N CYS A 45 128.36 -90.03 -64.47
CA CYS A 45 129.31 -90.81 -65.29
C CYS A 45 129.28 -90.37 -66.77
N TRP A 46 130.43 -89.96 -67.33
CA TRP A 46 130.57 -89.51 -68.72
C TRP A 46 131.40 -90.49 -69.56
N TYR A 47 130.87 -90.92 -70.71
CA TYR A 47 131.65 -91.64 -71.73
C TYR A 47 132.13 -90.68 -72.82
N ARG A 48 133.41 -90.79 -73.19
CA ARG A 48 134.19 -89.66 -73.73
C ARG A 48 133.71 -89.06 -75.06
N TRP A 49 132.87 -89.75 -75.82
CA TRP A 49 132.26 -89.25 -77.09
C TRP A 49 130.72 -89.39 -77.20
N TRP A 50 130.02 -90.02 -76.25
CA TRP A 50 128.56 -90.27 -76.33
C TRP A 50 127.74 -89.75 -75.12
N GLY A 51 128.33 -88.86 -74.31
CA GLY A 51 127.62 -88.15 -73.25
C GLY A 51 127.53 -88.89 -71.92
N CYS A 52 126.60 -88.44 -71.06
CA CYS A 52 126.50 -88.89 -69.67
C CYS A 52 125.46 -89.99 -69.47
N SER A 53 125.88 -91.13 -68.91
CA SER A 53 125.11 -92.38 -68.84
C SER A 53 124.34 -92.60 -67.53
N ALA A 54 124.49 -91.73 -66.51
CA ALA A 54 123.77 -91.84 -65.24
C ALA A 54 123.53 -90.49 -64.56
N TRP A 55 122.32 -90.28 -64.04
CA TRP A 55 121.83 -89.05 -63.40
C TRP A 55 121.36 -89.30 -61.96
N ARG A 56 121.42 -88.28 -61.09
CA ARG A 56 120.88 -88.29 -59.72
C ARG A 56 120.03 -87.04 -59.46
N TYR A 57 118.96 -87.17 -58.66
CA TYR A 57 117.92 -86.15 -58.47
C TYR A 57 117.81 -85.71 -56.99
N TYR A 58 117.38 -84.46 -56.75
CA TYR A 58 117.08 -83.91 -55.41
C TYR A 58 115.97 -82.82 -55.47
N TRP A 59 115.44 -82.39 -54.32
CA TRP A 59 114.36 -81.38 -54.21
C TRP A 59 114.88 -80.02 -53.72
N GLN A 60 114.22 -78.93 -54.14
CA GLN A 60 114.56 -77.54 -53.83
C GLN A 60 113.28 -76.71 -53.56
N PRO A 61 113.21 -75.93 -52.47
CA PRO A 61 112.05 -75.09 -52.14
C PRO A 61 112.02 -73.74 -52.86
N TYR A 62 110.82 -73.15 -52.96
CA TYR A 62 110.56 -71.76 -53.36
C TYR A 62 109.36 -71.17 -52.59
N TYR A 63 109.12 -69.85 -52.71
CA TYR A 63 108.05 -69.14 -52.00
C TYR A 63 107.29 -68.16 -52.92
N TYR A 64 106.02 -67.86 -52.62
CA TYR A 64 105.18 -66.90 -53.34
C TYR A 64 104.08 -66.29 -52.44
N TYR A 65 103.55 -65.10 -52.81
CA TYR A 65 102.54 -64.38 -52.02
C TYR A 65 101.10 -64.55 -52.58
N ILE A 66 100.09 -64.45 -51.71
CA ILE A 66 98.65 -64.40 -52.05
C ILE A 66 97.92 -63.31 -51.24
N THR A 67 96.85 -62.72 -51.79
CA THR A 67 96.06 -61.64 -51.17
C THR A 67 94.61 -62.08 -50.91
N LYS A 68 94.01 -61.60 -49.81
CA LYS A 68 92.69 -61.97 -49.27
C LYS A 68 91.91 -60.72 -48.81
N CYS A 69 90.61 -60.87 -48.54
CA CYS A 69 89.81 -59.85 -47.84
C CYS A 69 90.03 -59.86 -46.32
N ARG A 70 89.91 -58.68 -45.70
CA ARG A 70 89.92 -58.49 -44.24
C ARG A 70 88.63 -59.00 -43.59
N ALA A 71 88.72 -59.48 -42.35
CA ALA A 71 87.56 -59.93 -41.57
C ALA A 71 86.42 -58.89 -41.54
N GLY A 72 85.18 -59.36 -41.63
CA GLY A 72 83.98 -58.52 -41.78
C GLY A 72 83.65 -58.12 -43.23
N TRP A 73 84.51 -58.41 -44.20
CA TRP A 73 84.31 -58.08 -45.62
C TRP A 73 84.53 -59.29 -46.54
N ARG A 74 83.84 -59.29 -47.68
CA ARG A 74 84.01 -60.29 -48.75
C ARG A 74 84.02 -59.64 -50.13
N ASP A 75 84.60 -60.37 -51.09
CA ASP A 75 84.48 -60.13 -52.52
C ASP A 75 83.15 -60.71 -53.06
N GLU A 76 82.85 -60.44 -54.32
CA GLU A 76 81.70 -61.04 -55.02
C GLU A 76 82.12 -61.58 -56.39
N ASN A 77 81.74 -62.83 -56.68
CA ASN A 77 82.08 -63.53 -57.92
C ASN A 77 83.59 -63.57 -58.24
N GLY A 78 84.46 -63.48 -57.23
CA GLY A 78 85.92 -63.50 -57.39
C GLY A 78 86.53 -62.19 -57.89
N ASP A 79 85.81 -61.08 -57.80
CA ASP A 79 86.26 -59.75 -58.23
C ASP A 79 87.44 -59.19 -57.41
N ARG A 80 87.70 -59.76 -56.23
CA ARG A 80 88.74 -59.35 -55.26
C ARG A 80 88.67 -57.88 -54.88
N ASN A 81 87.49 -57.27 -54.81
CA ASN A 81 87.36 -55.87 -54.40
C ASN A 81 87.01 -55.68 -52.91
N CYS A 82 86.61 -56.74 -52.20
CA CYS A 82 86.37 -56.74 -50.74
C CYS A 82 85.42 -55.62 -50.25
N ASN A 83 84.40 -55.31 -51.06
CA ASN A 83 83.47 -54.19 -50.86
C ASN A 83 82.09 -54.59 -50.31
N LYS A 84 81.80 -55.88 -50.10
CA LYS A 84 80.56 -56.32 -49.44
C LYS A 84 80.80 -56.63 -47.95
N PRO A 85 80.09 -55.95 -47.02
CA PRO A 85 80.18 -56.28 -45.60
C PRO A 85 79.54 -57.64 -45.32
N VAL A 86 79.95 -58.24 -44.21
CA VAL A 86 79.45 -59.51 -43.68
C VAL A 86 78.90 -59.28 -42.28
N CYS A 87 77.68 -59.75 -42.04
CA CYS A 87 77.02 -59.73 -40.74
C CYS A 87 76.86 -61.17 -40.25
N ASN A 88 77.31 -61.47 -39.04
CA ASN A 88 77.22 -62.79 -38.42
C ASN A 88 76.65 -62.69 -36.98
N PRO A 89 75.39 -63.10 -36.74
CA PRO A 89 74.50 -63.79 -37.69
C PRO A 89 74.04 -62.91 -38.87
N PRO A 90 73.63 -63.52 -39.99
CA PRO A 90 73.05 -62.79 -41.11
C PRO A 90 71.77 -62.07 -40.68
N CYS A 91 71.53 -60.92 -41.30
CA CYS A 91 70.33 -60.10 -41.13
C CYS A 91 69.08 -60.94 -41.47
N ALA A 92 68.14 -61.03 -40.53
CA ALA A 92 66.89 -61.75 -40.70
C ALA A 92 65.80 -60.89 -41.37
N ASN A 93 64.67 -61.51 -41.71
CA ASN A 93 63.41 -60.84 -42.09
C ASN A 93 63.52 -59.80 -43.23
N GLY A 94 64.49 -59.96 -44.15
CA GLY A 94 64.72 -59.02 -45.26
C GLY A 94 65.69 -57.87 -44.94
N GLY A 95 66.30 -57.85 -43.76
CA GLY A 95 67.35 -56.89 -43.42
C GLY A 95 68.58 -56.99 -44.35
N THR A 96 69.19 -55.85 -44.64
CA THR A 96 70.39 -55.75 -45.49
C THR A 96 71.60 -55.38 -44.64
N CYS A 97 72.69 -56.15 -44.76
CA CYS A 97 73.96 -55.83 -44.09
C CYS A 97 74.59 -54.61 -44.76
N THR A 98 74.74 -53.49 -44.02
CA THR A 98 75.25 -52.21 -44.56
C THR A 98 76.65 -51.86 -44.04
N ASN A 99 77.08 -52.48 -42.95
CA ASN A 99 78.46 -52.49 -42.45
C ASN A 99 78.72 -53.85 -41.76
N PRO A 100 79.98 -54.22 -41.46
CA PRO A 100 80.28 -55.44 -40.73
C PRO A 100 79.48 -55.52 -39.42
N ASP A 101 78.76 -56.63 -39.25
CA ASP A 101 77.84 -56.89 -38.13
C ASP A 101 76.75 -55.82 -37.86
N ALA A 102 76.45 -54.97 -38.85
CA ALA A 102 75.42 -53.93 -38.77
C ALA A 102 74.37 -54.07 -39.89
N CYS A 103 73.13 -54.41 -39.51
CA CYS A 103 72.01 -54.57 -40.42
C CYS A 103 71.10 -53.31 -40.46
N SER A 104 70.69 -52.93 -41.67
CA SER A 104 69.53 -52.07 -41.91
C SER A 104 68.27 -52.92 -42.03
N CYS A 105 67.24 -52.63 -41.25
CA CYS A 105 66.04 -53.48 -41.14
C CYS A 105 64.82 -52.88 -41.88
N PRO A 106 64.00 -53.70 -42.56
CA PRO A 106 62.71 -53.27 -43.07
C PRO A 106 61.72 -52.98 -41.94
N SER A 107 60.68 -52.20 -42.25
CA SER A 107 59.70 -51.63 -41.30
C SER A 107 59.00 -52.62 -40.35
N THR A 108 58.98 -53.90 -40.73
CA THR A 108 58.42 -55.03 -39.99
C THR A 108 59.38 -55.66 -38.97
N SER A 109 60.60 -55.12 -38.79
CA SER A 109 61.62 -55.74 -37.94
C SER A 109 62.63 -54.76 -37.31
N THR A 110 63.22 -55.16 -36.18
CA THR A 110 64.15 -54.36 -35.37
C THR A 110 65.26 -55.22 -34.72
N GLY A 111 66.18 -54.54 -34.03
CA GLY A 111 67.36 -55.14 -33.41
C GLY A 111 68.55 -55.24 -34.37
N PRO A 112 69.78 -55.45 -33.86
CA PRO A 112 71.02 -55.36 -34.66
C PRO A 112 71.11 -56.32 -35.85
N TYR A 113 70.32 -57.40 -35.82
CA TYR A 113 70.22 -58.42 -36.88
C TYR A 113 68.80 -58.57 -37.45
N CYS A 114 67.91 -57.60 -37.23
CA CYS A 114 66.53 -57.57 -37.75
C CYS A 114 65.67 -58.80 -37.36
N ARG A 115 66.00 -59.46 -36.24
CA ARG A 115 65.36 -60.71 -35.80
C ARG A 115 64.03 -60.49 -35.07
N THR A 116 63.90 -59.40 -34.33
CA THR A 116 62.68 -59.06 -33.61
C THR A 116 61.68 -58.47 -34.59
N LEU A 117 60.52 -59.10 -34.76
CA LEU A 117 59.47 -58.60 -35.63
C LEU A 117 58.60 -57.59 -34.90
N THR A 118 58.13 -56.56 -35.62
CA THR A 118 57.34 -55.46 -35.08
C THR A 118 56.12 -55.19 -35.95
N CYS A 119 55.09 -54.60 -35.34
CA CYS A 119 53.94 -54.08 -36.07
C CYS A 119 54.36 -53.13 -37.20
N SER A 120 53.52 -53.03 -38.23
CA SER A 120 53.74 -52.18 -39.41
C SER A 120 52.42 -51.56 -39.87
N TYR A 121 52.43 -50.80 -40.97
CA TYR A 121 51.21 -50.25 -41.57
C TYR A 121 50.14 -51.30 -41.91
N GLN A 122 50.53 -52.56 -42.13
CA GLN A 122 49.60 -53.67 -42.44
C GLN A 122 48.86 -54.20 -41.20
N ARG A 123 49.46 -54.07 -40.02
CA ARG A 123 48.90 -54.48 -38.72
C ARG A 123 49.27 -53.42 -37.68
N PRO A 124 48.60 -52.25 -37.70
CA PRO A 124 48.98 -51.13 -36.87
C PRO A 124 48.60 -51.38 -35.40
N CYS A 125 49.48 -50.99 -34.49
CA CYS A 125 49.30 -51.09 -33.05
C CYS A 125 49.59 -49.75 -32.41
N TYR A 126 48.66 -48.82 -32.57
CA TYR A 126 48.70 -47.50 -31.96
C TYR A 126 47.27 -47.01 -31.69
N PRO A 127 47.00 -46.41 -30.51
CA PRO A 127 47.84 -46.43 -29.30
C PRO A 127 47.83 -47.83 -28.64
N GLY A 128 49.00 -48.44 -28.54
CA GLY A 128 49.19 -49.76 -27.96
C GLY A 128 50.66 -50.20 -28.00
N GLU A 129 50.90 -51.41 -27.51
CA GLU A 129 52.19 -52.08 -27.48
C GLU A 129 52.16 -53.37 -28.31
N CYS A 130 53.14 -53.55 -29.18
CA CYS A 130 53.29 -54.77 -29.98
C CYS A 130 53.83 -55.92 -29.12
N ILE A 131 53.12 -57.05 -29.10
CA ILE A 131 53.62 -58.29 -28.47
C ILE A 131 54.29 -59.20 -29.52
N ASP A 132 53.70 -59.31 -30.72
CA ASP A 132 54.30 -60.06 -31.85
C ASP A 132 53.82 -59.55 -33.25
N GLN A 133 54.02 -60.36 -34.30
CA GLN A 133 53.59 -60.11 -35.70
C GLN A 133 52.05 -59.95 -35.90
N SER A 134 51.25 -60.23 -34.87
CA SER A 134 49.81 -60.40 -34.96
C SER A 134 49.06 -59.90 -33.72
N MET A 135 49.66 -60.02 -32.54
CA MET A 135 49.07 -59.57 -31.28
C MET A 135 49.51 -58.16 -30.91
N CYS A 136 48.56 -57.23 -31.02
CA CYS A 136 48.64 -55.90 -30.46
C CYS A 136 47.91 -55.84 -29.12
N LYS A 137 48.55 -55.28 -28.09
CA LYS A 137 47.93 -54.96 -26.81
C LYS A 137 47.62 -53.46 -26.80
N CYS A 138 46.36 -53.09 -26.95
CA CYS A 138 45.95 -51.70 -26.93
C CYS A 138 46.19 -51.04 -25.56
N SER A 139 46.46 -49.73 -25.59
CA SER A 139 46.52 -48.91 -24.37
C SER A 139 45.14 -48.80 -23.72
N THR A 140 45.09 -48.52 -22.41
CA THR A 140 43.84 -48.35 -21.66
C THR A 140 42.90 -47.37 -22.37
N GLY A 141 41.66 -47.82 -22.61
CA GLY A 141 40.66 -47.04 -23.34
C GLY A 141 40.57 -47.32 -24.84
N PHE A 142 41.43 -48.17 -25.42
CA PHE A 142 41.40 -48.48 -26.85
C PHE A 142 41.24 -49.98 -27.11
N THR A 143 40.55 -50.31 -28.20
CA THR A 143 40.20 -51.69 -28.58
C THR A 143 40.28 -51.89 -30.10
N SER A 144 40.41 -53.16 -30.52
CA SER A 144 40.45 -53.57 -31.92
C SER A 144 39.30 -54.52 -32.25
N ASN A 145 38.54 -54.21 -33.29
CA ASN A 145 37.46 -55.09 -33.77
C ASN A 145 38.00 -56.30 -34.54
N LYS A 146 39.20 -56.14 -35.14
CA LYS A 146 39.99 -57.19 -35.80
C LYS A 146 41.48 -56.94 -35.55
N THR A 147 42.29 -57.99 -35.60
CA THR A 147 43.76 -57.93 -35.53
C THR A 147 44.42 -57.10 -36.65
N GLU A 148 43.69 -56.86 -37.75
CA GLU A 148 44.16 -56.04 -38.88
C GLU A 148 43.75 -54.57 -38.76
N ASP A 149 42.76 -54.26 -37.91
CA ASP A 149 42.25 -52.89 -37.74
C ASP A 149 43.20 -52.03 -36.89
N GLY A 150 43.71 -52.59 -35.80
CA GLY A 150 44.48 -51.89 -34.78
C GLY A 150 43.59 -51.26 -33.69
N CYS A 151 44.19 -50.48 -32.80
CA CYS A 151 43.55 -49.89 -31.62
C CYS A 151 42.69 -48.66 -31.95
N ILE A 152 41.84 -48.77 -32.98
CA ILE A 152 41.08 -47.65 -33.53
C ILE A 152 39.74 -47.38 -32.85
N ASN A 153 39.28 -48.24 -31.94
CA ASN A 153 37.96 -48.12 -31.32
C ASN A 153 38.10 -47.66 -29.87
N PHE A 154 37.47 -46.56 -29.50
CA PHE A 154 37.49 -46.08 -28.12
C PHE A 154 36.55 -46.95 -27.27
N GLN A 155 37.01 -47.35 -26.09
CA GLN A 155 36.30 -48.24 -25.17
C GLN A 155 35.25 -47.46 -24.37
N GLU A 156 34.00 -47.89 -24.37
CA GLU A 156 32.89 -47.12 -23.75
C GLU A 156 33.07 -46.83 -22.24
N SER A 157 33.82 -47.66 -21.52
CA SER A 157 34.11 -47.47 -20.09
C SER A 157 35.23 -46.46 -19.81
N GLU A 158 35.85 -45.87 -20.84
CA GLU A 158 36.91 -44.87 -20.70
C GLU A 158 36.33 -43.46 -20.82
N ASN A 159 36.25 -42.75 -19.69
CA ASN A 159 35.63 -41.43 -19.64
C ASN A 159 36.51 -40.35 -20.28
N ARG A 160 37.85 -40.44 -20.23
CA ARG A 160 38.74 -39.41 -20.80
C ARG A 160 38.68 -39.32 -22.33
N LEU A 161 38.18 -40.38 -22.99
CA LEU A 161 37.99 -40.44 -24.44
C LEU A 161 36.59 -39.99 -24.88
N ARG A 162 35.71 -39.64 -23.94
CA ARG A 162 34.41 -38.99 -24.21
C ARG A 162 34.60 -37.47 -24.21
N PRO A 163 34.02 -36.72 -25.15
CA PRO A 163 33.98 -35.26 -25.03
C PRO A 163 33.19 -34.82 -23.79
N LEU A 164 33.56 -33.67 -23.22
CA LEU A 164 32.84 -33.01 -22.14
C LEU A 164 32.18 -31.72 -22.66
N ILE A 165 30.84 -31.62 -22.59
CA ILE A 165 30.10 -30.40 -22.99
C ILE A 165 29.98 -29.47 -21.77
N GLY A 166 31.00 -28.61 -21.60
CA GLY A 166 31.10 -27.68 -20.47
C GLY A 166 30.17 -26.46 -20.57
N GLU A 167 29.95 -25.93 -21.77
CA GLU A 167 28.99 -24.84 -22.03
C GLU A 167 27.95 -25.33 -23.06
N SER A 168 26.67 -25.11 -22.77
CA SER A 168 25.56 -25.39 -23.68
C SER A 168 24.44 -24.39 -23.42
N ASN A 169 24.44 -23.30 -24.19
CA ASN A 169 23.54 -22.17 -24.04
C ASN A 169 22.49 -22.20 -25.16
N VAL A 170 21.24 -21.92 -24.81
CA VAL A 170 20.14 -21.73 -25.78
C VAL A 170 19.56 -20.35 -25.59
N THR A 171 19.47 -19.58 -26.67
CA THR A 171 18.87 -18.26 -26.70
C THR A 171 17.67 -18.23 -27.63
N ILE A 172 16.54 -17.76 -27.12
CA ILE A 172 15.25 -17.66 -27.84
C ILE A 172 14.86 -16.17 -27.90
N LYS A 173 14.51 -15.67 -29.08
CA LYS A 173 14.15 -14.25 -29.29
C LYS A 173 12.94 -14.09 -30.19
N ASP A 174 12.14 -13.05 -29.95
CA ASP A 174 11.23 -12.49 -30.94
C ASP A 174 11.83 -11.20 -31.50
N ILE A 175 12.10 -11.17 -32.80
CA ILE A 175 12.75 -10.05 -33.50
C ILE A 175 11.78 -9.45 -34.51
N ARG A 176 11.45 -8.16 -34.36
CA ARG A 176 10.60 -7.43 -35.29
C ARG A 176 11.36 -7.15 -36.59
N ARG A 177 11.21 -8.05 -37.57
CA ARG A 177 11.90 -8.04 -38.88
C ARG A 177 11.80 -6.72 -39.69
N ALA A 178 10.87 -5.83 -39.36
CA ALA A 178 10.72 -4.53 -40.01
C ALA A 178 11.79 -3.49 -39.62
N ASP A 179 12.30 -3.52 -38.39
CA ASP A 179 13.32 -2.58 -37.88
C ASP A 179 14.39 -3.25 -37.00
N ASN A 180 14.44 -4.58 -37.00
CA ASN A 180 15.39 -5.43 -36.27
C ASN A 180 15.43 -5.20 -34.75
N ARG A 181 14.35 -4.69 -34.14
CA ARG A 181 14.21 -4.65 -32.68
C ARG A 181 13.98 -6.05 -32.12
N VAL A 182 14.62 -6.33 -30.99
CA VAL A 182 14.30 -7.49 -30.15
C VAL A 182 13.15 -7.09 -29.23
N ASN A 183 12.02 -7.78 -29.32
CA ASN A 183 10.86 -7.56 -28.44
C ASN A 183 11.11 -8.19 -27.06
N TYR A 184 11.72 -9.38 -27.06
CA TYR A 184 12.27 -10.06 -25.88
C TYR A 184 13.34 -11.08 -26.26
N MET A 185 14.17 -11.43 -25.28
CA MET A 185 15.25 -12.41 -25.39
C MET A 185 15.35 -13.19 -24.09
N PHE A 186 15.36 -14.52 -24.20
CA PHE A 186 15.63 -15.46 -23.11
C PHE A 186 16.94 -16.15 -23.41
N VAL A 187 17.88 -16.12 -22.46
CA VAL A 187 19.13 -16.88 -22.50
C VAL A 187 19.06 -17.91 -21.38
N LEU A 188 19.21 -19.19 -21.74
CA LEU A 188 19.51 -20.24 -20.77
C LEU A 188 20.97 -20.63 -20.91
N GLU A 189 21.69 -20.60 -19.80
CA GLU A 189 23.05 -21.13 -19.67
C GLU A 189 22.98 -22.45 -18.89
N VAL A 190 23.61 -23.52 -19.40
CA VAL A 190 23.61 -24.83 -18.74
C VAL A 190 25.04 -25.36 -18.64
N SER A 191 25.63 -25.24 -17.45
CA SER A 191 26.97 -25.75 -17.12
C SER A 191 26.94 -27.23 -16.72
N ASP A 192 26.28 -27.59 -15.62
CA ASP A 192 26.65 -28.80 -14.86
C ASP A 192 25.66 -29.98 -14.91
N VAL A 193 24.45 -29.80 -15.49
CA VAL A 193 23.43 -30.86 -15.56
C VAL A 193 23.31 -31.48 -16.96
N ASN A 194 23.15 -32.81 -17.00
CA ASN A 194 22.91 -33.58 -18.23
C ASN A 194 21.56 -33.26 -18.90
N SER A 195 20.59 -32.79 -18.10
CA SER A 195 19.25 -32.40 -18.53
C SER A 195 18.77 -31.19 -17.72
N SER A 196 18.28 -30.15 -18.38
CA SER A 196 17.60 -29.02 -17.72
C SER A 196 16.22 -28.79 -18.33
N ILE A 197 15.23 -28.45 -17.50
CA ILE A 197 13.86 -28.12 -17.91
C ILE A 197 13.60 -26.67 -17.52
N VAL A 198 13.10 -25.87 -18.46
CA VAL A 198 12.78 -24.45 -18.29
C VAL A 198 11.36 -24.20 -18.76
N TRP A 199 10.59 -23.44 -17.98
CA TRP A 199 9.24 -23.04 -18.36
C TRP A 199 9.23 -21.63 -18.98
N SER A 200 8.30 -21.38 -19.89
CA SER A 200 8.10 -20.06 -20.48
C SER A 200 6.63 -19.80 -20.86
N ASN A 201 6.17 -18.59 -20.59
CA ASN A 201 4.84 -18.12 -20.99
C ASN A 201 4.80 -17.34 -22.32
N GLN A 202 5.89 -17.35 -23.08
CA GLN A 202 6.04 -16.50 -24.26
C GLN A 202 5.58 -17.17 -25.56
N LYS A 203 4.65 -16.50 -26.24
CA LYS A 203 3.86 -17.04 -27.37
C LYS A 203 4.47 -16.81 -28.75
N ARG A 204 5.58 -16.06 -28.84
CA ARG A 204 6.25 -15.72 -30.11
C ARG A 204 7.75 -15.80 -29.97
N PHE A 205 8.38 -16.31 -31.01
CA PHE A 205 9.82 -16.41 -31.15
C PHE A 205 10.03 -16.69 -32.64
N ASN A 206 11.01 -16.05 -33.24
CA ASN A 206 11.30 -16.21 -34.67
C ASN A 206 12.80 -16.34 -34.95
N TYR A 207 13.58 -16.45 -33.88
CA TYR A 207 15.02 -16.55 -33.87
C TYR A 207 15.45 -17.48 -32.74
N LEU A 208 16.23 -18.51 -33.09
CA LEU A 208 16.95 -19.34 -32.14
C LEU A 208 18.46 -19.12 -32.32
N GLN A 209 19.20 -19.16 -31.23
CA GLN A 209 20.66 -19.17 -31.22
C GLN A 209 21.13 -20.23 -30.23
N PHE A 210 22.01 -21.11 -30.69
CA PHE A 210 22.62 -22.17 -29.90
C PHE A 210 24.11 -21.91 -29.79
N GLU A 211 24.67 -22.07 -28.61
CA GLU A 211 26.10 -21.98 -28.36
C GLU A 211 26.53 -23.20 -27.54
N MET A 212 27.59 -23.88 -27.99
CA MET A 212 28.14 -25.06 -27.34
C MET A 212 29.66 -24.98 -27.29
N LYS A 213 30.24 -25.47 -26.21
CA LYS A 213 31.68 -25.69 -26.07
C LYS A 213 31.91 -27.09 -25.53
N ALA A 214 32.56 -27.91 -26.35
CA ALA A 214 32.97 -29.26 -25.99
C ALA A 214 34.50 -29.33 -25.88
N ILE A 215 34.99 -30.09 -24.90
CA ILE A 215 36.42 -30.27 -24.59
C ILE A 215 36.76 -31.76 -24.75
N PHE A 216 37.97 -32.09 -25.22
CA PHE A 216 38.49 -33.45 -25.25
C PHE A 216 39.84 -33.53 -24.54
N ASP A 217 39.88 -34.28 -23.44
CA ASP A 217 41.06 -34.41 -22.56
C ASP A 217 41.64 -35.84 -22.61
N GLY A 218 41.60 -36.44 -23.79
CA GLY A 218 41.91 -37.86 -24.02
C GLY A 218 43.35 -38.18 -24.39
N LEU A 219 44.22 -37.16 -24.48
CA LEU A 219 45.58 -37.27 -25.04
C LEU A 219 46.64 -37.70 -24.02
N ASP A 220 46.29 -37.73 -22.73
CA ASP A 220 47.18 -38.10 -21.66
C ASP A 220 47.66 -39.56 -21.71
N ASN A 221 48.91 -39.77 -21.31
CA ASN A 221 49.56 -41.09 -21.16
C ASN A 221 49.54 -41.99 -22.42
N LEU A 222 49.45 -41.40 -23.62
CA LEU A 222 49.56 -42.15 -24.88
C LEU A 222 50.99 -42.69 -25.09
N PRO A 223 51.15 -43.92 -25.64
CA PRO A 223 52.46 -44.52 -25.90
C PRO A 223 53.20 -43.78 -27.02
N LYS A 224 54.54 -43.92 -27.06
CA LYS A 224 55.37 -43.26 -28.08
C LYS A 224 55.02 -43.76 -29.49
N ARG A 225 54.61 -42.82 -30.37
CA ARG A 225 54.26 -43.05 -31.78
C ARG A 225 55.30 -43.92 -32.52
N PRO A 226 54.92 -45.11 -33.03
CA PRO A 226 55.81 -45.98 -33.81
C PRO A 226 56.20 -45.38 -35.17
N VAL A 227 57.33 -45.82 -35.74
CA VAL A 227 57.88 -45.28 -37.00
C VAL A 227 56.94 -45.46 -38.21
N TYR A 228 56.11 -46.51 -38.21
CA TYR A 228 55.10 -46.73 -39.25
C TYR A 228 53.82 -45.89 -39.07
N VAL A 229 53.69 -45.10 -38.00
CA VAL A 229 52.62 -44.12 -37.82
C VAL A 229 53.23 -42.74 -38.09
N HIS A 230 53.08 -42.26 -39.32
CA HIS A 230 53.63 -40.96 -39.72
C HIS A 230 52.95 -39.83 -38.95
N ASP A 231 51.62 -39.84 -38.92
CA ASP A 231 50.84 -38.87 -38.17
C ASP A 231 49.64 -39.49 -37.47
N SER A 232 49.19 -38.90 -36.37
CA SER A 232 47.93 -39.26 -35.72
C SER A 232 47.47 -38.14 -34.79
N LYS A 233 46.16 -37.87 -34.79
CA LYS A 233 45.50 -36.90 -33.93
C LYS A 233 44.19 -37.50 -33.40
N MET A 234 43.80 -37.11 -32.19
CA MET A 234 42.53 -37.52 -31.57
C MET A 234 41.89 -36.31 -30.91
N GLY A 235 40.58 -36.16 -31.07
CA GLY A 235 39.88 -34.97 -30.61
C GLY A 235 38.41 -34.99 -31.00
N ILE A 236 37.77 -33.83 -30.97
CA ILE A 236 36.38 -33.66 -31.41
C ILE A 236 36.35 -33.67 -32.93
N VAL A 237 35.60 -34.60 -33.51
CA VAL A 237 35.43 -34.72 -34.97
C VAL A 237 34.10 -34.19 -35.46
N GLN A 238 33.07 -34.18 -34.61
CA GLN A 238 31.77 -33.66 -34.99
C GLN A 238 31.02 -33.13 -33.76
N ASN A 239 30.43 -31.95 -33.94
CA ASN A 239 29.47 -31.36 -33.01
C ASN A 239 28.16 -31.16 -33.78
N ILE A 240 27.04 -31.58 -33.18
CA ILE A 240 25.70 -31.55 -33.77
C ILE A 240 24.74 -31.03 -32.71
N ILE A 241 23.90 -30.07 -33.08
CA ILE A 241 22.80 -29.60 -32.23
C ILE A 241 21.50 -29.99 -32.95
N THR A 242 20.58 -30.68 -32.28
CA THR A 242 19.27 -31.01 -32.86
C THR A 242 18.16 -30.38 -32.05
N ALA A 243 17.29 -29.60 -32.69
CA ALA A 243 16.06 -29.09 -32.09
C ALA A 243 14.85 -29.92 -32.57
N ASN A 244 13.93 -30.22 -31.67
CA ASN A 244 12.69 -30.94 -31.94
C ASN A 244 11.54 -30.32 -31.12
N VAL A 245 10.37 -30.13 -31.73
CA VAL A 245 9.16 -29.68 -31.02
C VAL A 245 8.17 -30.83 -30.87
N SER A 246 7.98 -31.23 -29.62
CA SER A 246 6.93 -32.16 -29.20
C SER A 246 5.64 -31.39 -28.90
N LYS A 247 4.49 -31.96 -29.27
CA LYS A 247 3.17 -31.42 -28.94
C LYS A 247 2.38 -32.39 -28.05
N ILE A 248 1.56 -31.87 -27.15
CA ILE A 248 0.67 -32.72 -26.34
C ILE A 248 -0.36 -33.43 -27.23
N PRO A 249 -0.46 -34.76 -27.17
CA PRO A 249 -1.50 -35.50 -27.87
C PRO A 249 -2.87 -35.23 -27.24
N ARG A 250 -3.75 -34.54 -27.98
CA ARG A 250 -5.14 -34.30 -27.55
C ARG A 250 -5.81 -35.65 -27.21
N ALA A 251 -6.29 -35.76 -25.96
CA ALA A 251 -6.99 -36.93 -25.40
C ALA A 251 -6.21 -38.27 -25.43
N GLY A 252 -5.06 -38.33 -24.76
CA GLY A 252 -4.48 -39.60 -24.28
C GLY A 252 -3.83 -40.50 -25.35
N GLY A 253 -3.53 -39.96 -26.52
CA GLY A 253 -2.70 -40.64 -27.51
C GLY A 253 -1.22 -40.74 -27.07
N LEU A 254 -0.43 -41.51 -27.83
CA LEU A 254 1.04 -41.43 -27.74
C LEU A 254 1.52 -40.04 -28.15
N VAL A 255 2.57 -39.53 -27.50
CA VAL A 255 3.29 -38.31 -27.92
C VAL A 255 3.73 -38.48 -29.38
N ARG A 256 3.59 -37.42 -30.18
CA ARG A 256 4.03 -37.40 -31.58
C ARG A 256 5.00 -36.24 -31.78
N ASP A 257 6.21 -36.55 -32.20
CA ASP A 257 7.17 -35.58 -32.71
C ASP A 257 6.61 -34.90 -33.96
N TYR A 258 6.35 -33.59 -33.89
CA TYR A 258 5.57 -32.89 -34.92
C TYR A 258 6.45 -32.30 -36.03
N GLY A 259 7.33 -33.14 -36.59
CA GLY A 259 7.96 -32.93 -37.90
C GLY A 259 9.00 -31.80 -38.02
N SER A 260 9.19 -30.96 -37.00
CA SER A 260 10.17 -29.86 -36.98
C SER A 260 11.55 -30.27 -36.43
N PHE A 261 11.90 -31.56 -36.54
CA PHE A 261 13.28 -32.02 -36.29
C PHE A 261 14.24 -31.27 -37.22
N LYS A 262 15.08 -30.41 -36.65
CA LYS A 262 16.07 -29.62 -37.39
C LYS A 262 17.45 -29.89 -36.81
N GLU A 263 18.29 -30.48 -37.65
CA GLU A 263 19.69 -30.76 -37.34
C GLU A 263 20.57 -29.58 -37.77
N TYR A 264 21.40 -29.13 -36.84
CA TYR A 264 22.32 -28.02 -36.99
C TYR A 264 23.76 -28.56 -36.78
N PRO A 265 24.41 -29.08 -37.85
CA PRO A 265 25.81 -29.51 -37.76
C PRO A 265 26.74 -28.30 -37.67
N CYS A 266 27.69 -28.35 -36.74
CA CYS A 266 28.66 -27.28 -36.51
C CYS A 266 29.64 -27.19 -37.69
N LYS A 267 29.81 -25.98 -38.25
CA LYS A 267 30.55 -25.75 -39.51
C LYS A 267 32.05 -25.45 -39.32
N GLU A 268 32.59 -25.60 -38.11
CA GLU A 268 33.90 -25.07 -37.69
C GLU A 268 35.15 -25.83 -38.23
N GLY A 269 35.04 -26.53 -39.36
CA GLY A 269 36.18 -27.09 -40.09
C GLY A 269 36.89 -28.28 -39.44
N TYR A 270 36.50 -28.70 -38.23
CA TYR A 270 36.89 -29.99 -37.67
C TYR A 270 36.09 -31.15 -38.29
N ASN A 271 36.75 -32.28 -38.44
CA ASN A 271 36.24 -33.54 -39.01
C ASN A 271 37.22 -34.68 -38.68
N SER A 272 36.96 -35.91 -39.17
CA SER A 272 37.83 -37.07 -38.89
C SER A 272 39.28 -36.92 -39.39
N ASP A 273 39.54 -36.13 -40.45
CA ASP A 273 40.88 -35.80 -40.96
C ASP A 273 41.53 -34.58 -40.28
N ASN A 274 40.75 -33.84 -39.49
CA ASN A 274 41.16 -32.64 -38.76
C ASN A 274 40.42 -32.54 -37.40
N PRO A 275 40.68 -33.45 -36.44
CA PRO A 275 40.03 -33.41 -35.12
C PRO A 275 40.53 -32.22 -34.30
N TYR A 276 39.65 -31.65 -33.48
CA TYR A 276 39.98 -30.53 -32.59
C TYR A 276 40.46 -31.05 -31.22
N GLU A 277 41.69 -30.70 -30.84
CA GLU A 277 42.43 -31.36 -29.74
C GLU A 277 42.34 -30.62 -28.39
N GLU A 278 41.64 -29.47 -28.33
CA GLU A 278 41.46 -28.65 -27.12
C GLU A 278 39.94 -28.45 -26.81
N SER A 279 39.42 -27.22 -26.99
CA SER A 279 37.99 -26.90 -26.81
C SER A 279 37.32 -26.48 -28.12
N ALA A 280 36.55 -27.37 -28.75
CA ALA A 280 35.76 -27.05 -29.93
C ALA A 280 34.53 -26.22 -29.51
N LYS A 281 34.43 -25.00 -30.04
CA LYS A 281 33.21 -24.21 -29.93
C LYS A 281 32.21 -24.59 -31.04
N CYS A 282 31.02 -24.03 -30.94
CA CYS A 282 30.00 -24.01 -31.98
C CYS A 282 28.99 -22.91 -31.64
N ILE A 283 28.81 -21.94 -32.52
CA ILE A 283 27.68 -20.98 -32.45
C ILE A 283 26.85 -21.12 -33.72
N ILE A 284 25.54 -21.32 -33.57
CA ILE A 284 24.60 -21.45 -34.68
C ILE A 284 23.39 -20.56 -34.44
N ASN A 285 23.04 -19.75 -35.43
CA ASN A 285 21.86 -18.89 -35.43
C ASN A 285 20.85 -19.42 -36.46
N ASP A 286 19.57 -19.39 -36.12
CA ASP A 286 18.43 -19.72 -36.97
C ASP A 286 17.43 -18.57 -36.96
N ASP A 287 17.62 -17.64 -37.89
CA ASP A 287 16.78 -16.46 -38.09
C ASP A 287 15.46 -16.77 -38.83
N GLN A 288 15.29 -18.00 -39.31
CA GLN A 288 14.13 -18.49 -40.03
C GLN A 288 13.38 -19.60 -39.27
N PHE A 289 13.43 -19.57 -37.93
CA PHE A 289 12.60 -20.46 -37.11
C PHE A 289 11.15 -19.96 -37.12
N VAL A 290 10.25 -20.69 -37.79
CA VAL A 290 8.82 -20.32 -37.94
C VAL A 290 7.94 -21.50 -37.52
N THR A 291 8.08 -21.93 -36.27
CA THR A 291 7.28 -23.02 -35.68
C THR A 291 6.20 -22.44 -34.77
N LEU A 292 4.95 -22.90 -34.90
CA LEU A 292 3.87 -22.50 -33.98
C LEU A 292 3.88 -23.39 -32.73
N ILE A 293 4.23 -22.79 -31.59
CA ILE A 293 4.14 -23.40 -30.26
C ILE A 293 2.80 -23.01 -29.63
N GLU A 294 2.10 -24.01 -29.10
CA GLU A 294 0.82 -23.93 -28.40
C GLU A 294 1.02 -24.24 -26.91
N HIS A 295 0.04 -23.94 -26.05
CA HIS A 295 0.12 -24.28 -24.62
C HIS A 295 0.27 -25.80 -24.43
N GLY A 296 1.24 -26.21 -23.63
CA GLY A 296 1.61 -27.59 -23.37
C GLY A 296 2.72 -28.14 -24.25
N ASP A 297 3.08 -27.49 -25.36
CA ASP A 297 4.18 -27.95 -26.22
C ASP A 297 5.55 -27.82 -25.52
N TRP A 298 6.55 -28.57 -26.01
CA TRP A 298 7.93 -28.39 -25.58
C TRP A 298 8.97 -28.52 -26.71
N LEU A 299 9.98 -27.67 -26.64
CA LEU A 299 11.15 -27.62 -27.51
C LEU A 299 12.31 -28.33 -26.81
N THR A 300 12.67 -29.51 -27.31
CA THR A 300 13.83 -30.27 -26.84
C THR A 300 15.04 -29.96 -27.73
N VAL A 301 16.15 -29.59 -27.12
CA VAL A 301 17.44 -29.32 -27.77
C VAL A 301 18.46 -30.31 -27.25
N HIS A 302 18.99 -31.16 -28.13
CA HIS A 302 20.09 -32.06 -27.81
C HIS A 302 21.40 -31.50 -28.35
N PHE A 303 22.35 -31.28 -27.45
CA PHE A 303 23.73 -30.93 -27.73
C PHE A 303 24.55 -32.22 -27.80
N ARG A 304 25.04 -32.60 -28.98
CA ARG A 304 25.81 -33.82 -29.20
C ARG A 304 27.24 -33.50 -29.64
N SER A 305 28.21 -34.09 -28.96
CA SER A 305 29.63 -34.02 -29.34
C SER A 305 30.18 -35.43 -29.54
N ILE A 306 31.05 -35.61 -30.53
CA ILE A 306 31.60 -36.90 -30.96
C ILE A 306 33.13 -36.79 -31.02
N SER A 307 33.82 -37.64 -30.26
CA SER A 307 35.28 -37.80 -30.37
C SER A 307 35.67 -38.76 -31.49
N GLY A 308 36.92 -38.68 -31.93
CA GLY A 308 37.48 -39.53 -32.99
C GLY A 308 38.81 -38.96 -33.45
N GLY A 309 39.14 -39.15 -34.73
CA GLY A 309 40.31 -38.57 -35.39
C GLY A 309 40.92 -39.52 -36.40
N PHE A 310 42.22 -39.41 -36.66
CA PHE A 310 42.91 -40.25 -37.65
C PHE A 310 44.28 -40.75 -37.18
N GLN A 311 44.76 -41.81 -37.83
CA GLN A 311 46.16 -42.19 -37.94
C GLN A 311 46.54 -42.39 -39.42
N LYS A 312 47.61 -41.74 -39.86
CA LYS A 312 48.23 -41.88 -41.19
C LYS A 312 49.41 -42.83 -41.08
N LEU A 313 49.22 -44.03 -41.61
CA LEU A 313 50.18 -45.13 -41.57
C LEU A 313 51.13 -45.03 -42.78
N LEU A 314 52.42 -45.24 -42.55
CA LEU A 314 53.49 -45.15 -43.55
C LEU A 314 53.84 -46.53 -44.12
N ASN A 315 53.48 -46.74 -45.37
CA ASN A 315 53.97 -47.83 -46.21
C ASN A 315 55.33 -47.43 -46.83
N ILE A 316 56.42 -47.82 -46.18
CA ILE A 316 57.79 -47.53 -46.62
C ILE A 316 58.13 -48.21 -47.97
N ASP A 317 57.41 -49.29 -48.31
CA ASP A 317 57.66 -50.09 -49.52
C ASP A 317 57.00 -49.49 -50.78
N ASN A 318 55.93 -48.69 -50.63
CA ASN A 318 55.23 -48.05 -51.75
C ASN A 318 55.59 -46.57 -51.91
N LYS A 319 56.57 -46.27 -52.78
CA LYS A 319 57.01 -44.90 -53.06
C LYS A 319 56.00 -44.04 -53.86
N ALA A 320 54.96 -44.62 -54.45
CA ALA A 320 53.98 -43.89 -55.27
C ALA A 320 52.78 -43.37 -54.46
N SER A 321 52.37 -44.10 -53.42
CA SER A 321 51.41 -43.63 -52.42
C SER A 321 51.77 -44.24 -51.06
N PRO A 322 52.63 -43.56 -50.28
CA PRO A 322 53.22 -44.13 -49.06
C PRO A 322 52.30 -44.01 -47.83
N TYR A 323 51.11 -43.39 -47.94
CA TYR A 323 50.25 -43.12 -46.77
C TYR A 323 48.89 -43.81 -46.87
N MET A 324 48.46 -44.41 -45.75
CA MET A 324 47.13 -44.99 -45.57
C MET A 324 46.49 -44.41 -44.31
N THR A 325 45.37 -43.69 -44.44
CA THR A 325 44.61 -43.17 -43.29
C THR A 325 43.68 -44.26 -42.74
N LYS A 326 43.66 -44.42 -41.41
CA LYS A 326 42.55 -45.05 -40.68
C LYS A 326 41.96 -44.04 -39.70
N TYR A 327 40.66 -44.12 -39.44
CA TYR A 327 39.97 -43.23 -38.52
C TYR A 327 39.70 -43.91 -37.18
N TYR A 328 39.65 -43.12 -36.10
CA TYR A 328 39.23 -43.61 -34.79
C TYR A 328 37.70 -43.61 -34.69
N SER A 329 37.13 -44.76 -34.34
CA SER A 329 35.73 -44.89 -33.92
C SER A 329 35.62 -44.45 -32.45
N GLY A 330 35.39 -43.15 -32.25
CA GLY A 330 35.29 -42.55 -30.92
C GLY A 330 33.88 -42.58 -30.32
N LEU A 331 33.72 -41.82 -29.23
CA LEU A 331 32.53 -41.86 -28.37
C LEU A 331 31.71 -40.59 -28.51
N SER A 332 30.38 -40.70 -28.42
CA SER A 332 29.50 -39.52 -28.36
C SER A 332 28.91 -39.29 -26.97
N VAL A 333 28.83 -38.02 -26.58
CA VAL A 333 28.08 -37.52 -25.43
C VAL A 333 26.86 -36.73 -25.92
N ILE A 334 25.77 -36.74 -25.15
CA ILE A 334 24.57 -35.93 -25.40
C ILE A 334 24.17 -35.22 -24.10
N LYS A 335 23.94 -33.91 -24.18
CA LYS A 335 23.40 -33.06 -23.12
C LYS A 335 22.08 -32.45 -23.61
N THR A 336 21.05 -32.41 -22.78
CA THR A 336 19.68 -32.06 -23.22
C THR A 336 19.16 -30.83 -22.49
N VAL A 337 18.46 -29.96 -23.23
CA VAL A 337 17.73 -28.80 -22.72
C VAL A 337 16.30 -28.88 -23.20
N GLU A 338 15.32 -28.66 -22.33
CA GLU A 338 13.90 -28.72 -22.65
C GLU A 338 13.21 -27.42 -22.23
N PHE A 339 12.68 -26.68 -23.20
CA PHE A 339 11.79 -25.55 -22.94
C PHE A 339 10.35 -26.02 -23.03
N ARG A 340 9.59 -25.91 -21.94
CA ARG A 340 8.17 -26.22 -21.89
C ARG A 340 7.35 -24.94 -21.88
N PHE A 341 6.28 -24.90 -22.65
CA PHE A 341 5.51 -23.68 -22.87
C PHE A 341 4.14 -23.77 -22.23
N ASP A 342 3.86 -22.85 -21.31
CA ASP A 342 2.58 -22.77 -20.63
C ASP A 342 2.08 -21.34 -20.59
N PHE A 343 0.84 -21.14 -21.03
CA PHE A 343 0.26 -19.85 -21.39
C PHE A 343 -1.03 -19.52 -20.63
N ASP A 344 -1.46 -20.43 -19.77
CA ASP A 344 -2.68 -20.33 -18.98
C ASP A 344 -2.31 -20.07 -17.52
N ALA A 345 -2.99 -19.14 -16.87
CA ALA A 345 -2.75 -18.87 -15.45
C ALA A 345 -3.44 -19.90 -14.55
N PRO A 346 -2.91 -20.17 -13.34
CA PRO A 346 -3.54 -21.00 -12.32
C PRO A 346 -5.04 -20.77 -12.15
N LYS A 347 -5.78 -21.84 -11.91
CA LYS A 347 -7.24 -21.83 -11.78
C LYS A 347 -7.63 -22.47 -10.46
N HIS A 348 -8.55 -21.84 -9.74
CA HIS A 348 -9.13 -22.47 -8.56
C HIS A 348 -10.12 -23.55 -9.01
N CYS A 349 -10.27 -24.67 -8.29
CA CYS A 349 -11.13 -25.78 -8.74
C CYS A 349 -12.59 -25.37 -9.00
N SER A 350 -13.10 -24.34 -8.33
CA SER A 350 -14.45 -23.80 -8.54
C SER A 350 -14.61 -23.05 -9.86
N GLU A 351 -13.53 -22.65 -10.51
CA GLU A 351 -13.54 -22.05 -11.85
C GLU A 351 -13.47 -23.10 -12.96
N VAL A 352 -13.19 -24.36 -12.61
CA VAL A 352 -13.07 -25.49 -13.55
C VAL A 352 -14.30 -26.39 -13.47
N ASP A 353 -14.61 -26.92 -12.29
CA ASP A 353 -15.83 -27.67 -12.01
C ASP A 353 -16.17 -27.60 -10.50
N VAL A 354 -17.16 -26.76 -10.18
CA VAL A 354 -17.71 -26.57 -8.83
C VAL A 354 -18.16 -27.88 -8.18
N SER A 355 -18.63 -28.87 -8.96
CA SER A 355 -19.11 -30.16 -8.43
C SER A 355 -17.99 -31.07 -7.92
N THR A 356 -16.76 -30.87 -8.39
CA THR A 356 -15.58 -31.64 -7.96
C THR A 356 -14.74 -30.91 -6.91
N CYS A 357 -14.90 -29.59 -6.79
CA CYS A 357 -14.15 -28.74 -5.87
C CYS A 357 -14.62 -28.95 -4.42
N PRO A 358 -13.78 -29.47 -3.50
CA PRO A 358 -14.20 -29.73 -2.12
C PRO A 358 -14.61 -28.47 -1.37
N SER A 359 -15.69 -28.52 -0.58
CA SER A 359 -16.20 -27.38 0.21
C SER A 359 -15.25 -26.81 1.27
N ARG A 360 -14.09 -27.45 1.50
CA ARG A 360 -12.99 -26.97 2.36
C ARG A 360 -11.91 -26.19 1.58
N TYR A 361 -12.04 -26.09 0.26
CA TYR A 361 -11.13 -25.35 -0.63
C TYR A 361 -11.74 -23.98 -0.93
N SER A 362 -10.89 -22.96 -0.94
CA SER A 362 -11.29 -21.56 -1.08
C SER A 362 -10.25 -20.78 -1.88
N ILE A 363 -10.77 -19.92 -2.75
CA ILE A 363 -10.01 -18.98 -3.59
C ILE A 363 -9.09 -18.13 -2.70
N LEU A 364 -9.72 -17.40 -1.78
CA LEU A 364 -9.11 -16.70 -0.66
C LEU A 364 -10.23 -16.49 0.38
N THR A 365 -9.94 -16.80 1.64
CA THR A 365 -10.84 -16.62 2.79
C THR A 365 -10.08 -15.95 3.92
N ILE A 366 -10.77 -15.21 4.78
CA ILE A 366 -10.18 -14.58 5.97
C ILE A 366 -11.09 -14.91 7.15
N ASP A 367 -10.51 -15.44 8.23
CA ASP A 367 -11.28 -16.03 9.34
C ASP A 367 -12.22 -15.03 10.05
N ALA A 368 -11.89 -13.74 10.01
CA ALA A 368 -12.75 -12.65 10.44
C ALA A 368 -12.48 -11.38 9.60
N THR A 369 -13.46 -10.96 8.79
CA THR A 369 -13.39 -9.71 8.00
C THR A 369 -13.60 -8.46 8.85
N TYR A 370 -14.21 -8.59 10.03
CA TYR A 370 -14.31 -7.57 11.07
C TYR A 370 -13.53 -8.06 12.30
N THR A 371 -12.33 -7.52 12.53
CA THR A 371 -11.41 -8.08 13.53
C THR A 371 -10.70 -7.04 14.39
N LYS A 372 -10.50 -7.40 15.66
CA LYS A 372 -9.66 -6.68 16.63
C LYS A 372 -8.32 -7.37 16.87
N GLY A 373 -8.11 -8.53 16.23
CA GLY A 373 -6.87 -9.29 16.25
C GLY A 373 -6.21 -9.32 14.87
N PRO A 374 -5.15 -10.14 14.69
CA PRO A 374 -4.42 -10.21 13.44
C PRO A 374 -5.28 -10.78 12.29
N ILE A 375 -4.95 -10.39 11.07
CA ILE A 375 -5.48 -10.95 9.83
C ILE A 375 -4.92 -12.37 9.67
N GLN A 376 -5.82 -13.34 9.51
CA GLN A 376 -5.53 -14.74 9.19
C GLN A 376 -6.21 -15.11 7.87
N PRO A 377 -5.50 -15.01 6.73
CA PRO A 377 -5.97 -15.46 5.43
C PRO A 377 -5.71 -16.95 5.23
N ARG A 378 -6.52 -17.60 4.40
CA ARG A 378 -6.40 -19.02 4.00
C ARG A 378 -6.82 -19.20 2.56
N TRP A 379 -6.10 -20.03 1.81
CA TRP A 379 -6.39 -20.37 0.42
C TRP A 379 -5.96 -21.81 0.13
N LEU A 380 -6.77 -22.56 -0.63
CA LEU A 380 -6.49 -23.97 -0.96
C LEU A 380 -7.38 -24.40 -2.12
N GLY A 381 -6.89 -25.26 -3.03
CA GLY A 381 -7.65 -25.70 -4.21
C GLY A 381 -7.28 -25.00 -5.52
N TRP A 382 -6.20 -24.23 -5.51
CA TRP A 382 -5.56 -23.71 -6.71
C TRP A 382 -4.75 -24.80 -7.41
N THR A 383 -4.89 -24.89 -8.73
CA THR A 383 -4.19 -25.87 -9.57
C THR A 383 -3.78 -25.24 -10.90
N ASP A 384 -2.69 -25.73 -11.46
CA ASP A 384 -2.44 -25.70 -12.90
C ASP A 384 -2.15 -27.15 -13.38
N ILE A 385 -2.41 -27.42 -14.67
CA ILE A 385 -2.38 -28.74 -15.30
C ILE A 385 -1.04 -29.02 -16.01
N VAL A 386 -0.33 -27.99 -16.49
CA VAL A 386 0.82 -28.13 -17.39
C VAL A 386 2.12 -27.80 -16.67
N SER A 387 2.31 -26.57 -16.20
CA SER A 387 3.48 -26.16 -15.41
C SER A 387 3.29 -26.37 -13.91
N GLY A 388 2.05 -26.37 -13.43
CA GLY A 388 1.71 -26.54 -12.01
C GLY A 388 1.99 -25.28 -11.17
N VAL A 389 1.27 -25.15 -10.05
CA VAL A 389 1.47 -24.00 -9.13
C VAL A 389 2.85 -24.08 -8.48
N GLY A 390 3.61 -22.99 -8.54
CA GLY A 390 4.95 -22.88 -7.94
C GLY A 390 4.92 -22.15 -6.59
N GLU A 391 4.25 -21.02 -6.51
CA GLU A 391 4.29 -20.13 -5.34
C GLU A 391 3.06 -19.21 -5.22
N TYR A 392 2.85 -18.70 -4.01
CA TYR A 392 1.82 -17.71 -3.67
C TYR A 392 2.48 -16.45 -3.10
N TYR A 393 2.13 -15.29 -3.64
CA TYR A 393 2.47 -14.00 -3.03
C TYR A 393 1.25 -13.48 -2.28
N MET A 394 1.37 -13.34 -0.96
CA MET A 394 0.42 -12.60 -0.15
C MET A 394 0.84 -11.13 -0.09
N GLU A 395 -0.11 -10.21 -0.23
CA GLU A 395 0.09 -8.78 -0.06
C GLU A 395 -1.04 -8.18 0.78
N VAL A 396 -0.74 -7.13 1.54
CA VAL A 396 -1.73 -6.33 2.25
C VAL A 396 -1.55 -4.86 1.88
N PHE A 397 -2.64 -4.16 1.60
CA PHE A 397 -2.69 -2.72 1.36
C PHE A 397 -3.65 -2.06 2.34
N LYS A 398 -3.29 -0.88 2.85
CA LYS A 398 -4.27 -0.02 3.54
C LYS A 398 -5.07 0.75 2.49
N LEU A 399 -6.40 0.68 2.57
CA LEU A 399 -7.27 1.46 1.71
C LEU A 399 -7.40 2.90 2.25
N GLY A 400 -7.61 3.85 1.35
CA GLY A 400 -7.95 5.23 1.68
C GLY A 400 -8.97 5.77 0.66
N PRO A 401 -9.72 6.83 1.01
CA PRO A 401 -10.73 7.40 0.12
C PRO A 401 -10.09 8.11 -1.08
N ASN A 402 -10.68 7.89 -2.26
CA ASN A 402 -10.41 8.64 -3.49
C ASN A 402 -11.19 9.97 -3.49
N ARG A 403 -11.15 10.72 -4.60
CA ARG A 403 -11.83 12.03 -4.72
C ARG A 403 -13.36 11.95 -4.68
N ASP A 404 -13.92 10.78 -4.98
CA ASP A 404 -15.35 10.50 -5.04
C ASP A 404 -15.86 9.80 -3.76
N GLY A 405 -15.00 9.68 -2.73
CA GLY A 405 -15.33 9.04 -1.45
C GLY A 405 -15.35 7.51 -1.47
N ARG A 406 -14.87 6.87 -2.56
CA ARG A 406 -14.73 5.42 -2.66
C ARG A 406 -13.35 4.99 -2.19
N LEU A 407 -13.25 3.86 -1.50
CA LEU A 407 -11.98 3.34 -0.98
C LEU A 407 -11.15 2.69 -2.09
N VAL A 408 -9.85 3.00 -2.13
CA VAL A 408 -8.88 2.50 -3.11
C VAL A 408 -7.58 2.10 -2.43
N GLU A 409 -6.84 1.16 -3.03
CA GLU A 409 -5.41 0.99 -2.77
C GLU A 409 -4.66 2.25 -3.23
N THR A 410 -4.28 3.13 -2.30
CA THR A 410 -3.70 4.45 -2.62
C THR A 410 -2.29 4.38 -3.21
N THR A 411 -1.54 3.32 -2.89
CA THR A 411 -0.21 3.02 -3.45
C THR A 411 -0.17 1.55 -3.91
N PRO A 412 -0.86 1.20 -5.01
CA PRO A 412 -1.16 -0.20 -5.38
C PRO A 412 0.05 -1.03 -5.86
N ILE A 413 1.22 -0.39 -5.98
CA ILE A 413 2.53 -1.02 -6.25
C ILE A 413 3.29 -1.33 -4.94
N ASN A 414 2.99 -0.62 -3.85
CA ASN A 414 3.73 -0.69 -2.59
C ASN A 414 2.82 -1.23 -1.46
N PRO A 415 2.72 -2.55 -1.28
CA PRO A 415 1.99 -3.12 -0.15
C PRO A 415 2.65 -2.76 1.19
N ILE A 416 1.86 -2.69 2.26
CA ILE A 416 2.34 -2.45 3.62
C ILE A 416 2.90 -3.71 4.30
N PHE A 417 2.63 -4.87 3.70
CA PHE A 417 3.17 -6.18 4.05
C PHE A 417 3.07 -7.09 2.82
N SER A 418 4.09 -7.90 2.60
CA SER A 418 4.10 -8.93 1.57
C SER A 418 4.94 -10.12 2.02
N ASP A 419 4.54 -11.33 1.62
CA ASP A 419 5.21 -12.59 1.96
C ASP A 419 5.05 -13.61 0.82
N THR A 420 6.00 -14.54 0.68
CA THR A 420 6.06 -15.53 -0.41
C THR A 420 5.98 -16.93 0.17
N VAL A 421 4.88 -17.63 -0.13
CA VAL A 421 4.60 -18.98 0.36
C VAL A 421 4.80 -19.98 -0.78
N PRO A 422 5.79 -20.90 -0.70
CA PRO A 422 6.02 -21.89 -1.75
C PRO A 422 4.90 -22.93 -1.80
N HIS A 423 4.51 -23.37 -3.00
CA HIS A 423 3.59 -24.50 -3.14
C HIS A 423 4.34 -25.80 -2.79
N THR A 424 3.83 -26.55 -1.81
CA THR A 424 4.40 -27.83 -1.40
C THR A 424 3.31 -28.89 -1.28
N ASN A 425 3.68 -30.17 -1.40
CA ASN A 425 2.75 -31.30 -1.22
C ASN A 425 2.35 -31.55 0.25
N GLY A 426 2.61 -30.59 1.14
CA GLY A 426 2.32 -30.66 2.58
C GLY A 426 1.20 -29.69 3.00
N THR A 427 1.18 -29.37 4.30
CA THR A 427 0.26 -28.32 4.81
C THR A 427 0.85 -26.94 4.53
N ILE A 428 0.13 -26.12 3.76
CA ILE A 428 0.50 -24.72 3.53
C ILE A 428 0.50 -23.98 4.88
N GLN A 429 1.60 -23.30 5.19
CA GLN A 429 1.68 -22.37 6.32
C GLN A 429 1.23 -20.99 5.84
N TYR A 430 0.14 -20.48 6.38
CA TYR A 430 -0.42 -19.19 5.99
C TYR A 430 0.22 -18.05 6.80
N PRO A 431 0.63 -16.92 6.19
CA PRO A 431 1.19 -15.79 6.92
C PRO A 431 0.11 -15.11 7.79
N GLN A 432 0.52 -14.62 8.95
CA GLN A 432 -0.35 -13.87 9.85
C GLN A 432 0.14 -12.43 9.98
N TYR A 433 -0.74 -11.45 9.77
CA TYR A 433 -0.37 -10.02 9.77
C TYR A 433 -1.21 -9.22 10.77
N THR A 434 -0.57 -8.43 11.62
CA THR A 434 -1.26 -7.49 12.53
C THR A 434 -1.10 -6.07 11.98
N PRO A 435 -2.18 -5.39 11.54
CA PRO A 435 -2.05 -4.03 11.02
C PRO A 435 -1.65 -3.03 12.11
N PRO A 436 -0.87 -1.97 11.77
CA PRO A 436 -0.28 -1.05 12.75
C PRO A 436 -1.27 -0.10 13.44
N GLY A 437 -2.54 -0.10 13.05
CA GLY A 437 -3.61 0.72 13.61
C GLY A 437 -4.91 0.54 12.82
N PRO A 438 -6.02 1.16 13.24
CA PRO A 438 -7.32 0.94 12.60
C PRO A 438 -7.34 1.31 11.11
N GLY A 439 -8.09 0.55 10.31
CA GLY A 439 -8.18 0.77 8.88
C GLY A 439 -9.05 -0.25 8.16
N MET A 440 -9.57 0.16 7.02
CA MET A 440 -10.00 -0.75 5.96
C MET A 440 -8.78 -1.22 5.17
N TYR A 441 -8.62 -2.52 4.98
CA TYR A 441 -7.49 -3.16 4.32
C TYR A 441 -7.98 -4.09 3.19
N SER A 442 -7.21 -4.18 2.11
CA SER A 442 -7.33 -5.27 1.14
C SER A 442 -6.16 -6.24 1.30
N VAL A 443 -6.48 -7.52 1.19
CA VAL A 443 -5.54 -8.64 1.22
C VAL A 443 -5.62 -9.29 -0.15
N LEU A 444 -4.48 -9.39 -0.83
CA LEU A 444 -4.38 -10.02 -2.14
C LEU A 444 -3.56 -11.30 -1.99
N VAL A 445 -3.94 -12.31 -2.78
CA VAL A 445 -3.10 -13.49 -3.04
C VAL A 445 -2.93 -13.63 -4.54
N GLN A 446 -1.70 -13.45 -5.02
CA GLN A 446 -1.30 -13.71 -6.39
C GLN A 446 -0.69 -15.12 -6.44
N VAL A 447 -1.41 -16.03 -7.09
CA VAL A 447 -0.96 -17.40 -7.35
C VAL A 447 -0.10 -17.39 -8.63
N ARG A 448 1.09 -17.99 -8.59
CA ARG A 448 1.99 -18.09 -9.74
C ARG A 448 2.31 -19.55 -10.05
N ASP A 449 2.31 -19.91 -11.32
CA ASP A 449 2.76 -21.22 -11.80
C ASP A 449 4.30 -21.26 -12.01
N ASN A 450 4.82 -22.42 -12.39
CA ASN A 450 6.25 -22.54 -12.70
C ASN A 450 6.67 -21.85 -14.01
N ALA A 451 5.72 -21.40 -14.85
CA ALA A 451 5.94 -20.67 -16.10
C ALA A 451 5.83 -19.13 -15.97
N ASN A 452 5.61 -18.62 -14.76
CA ASN A 452 5.36 -17.22 -14.45
C ASN A 452 4.08 -16.63 -15.08
N ASN A 453 3.07 -17.46 -15.40
CA ASN A 453 1.69 -16.97 -15.44
C ASN A 453 1.21 -16.77 -13.99
N SER A 454 0.31 -15.81 -13.79
CA SER A 454 -0.20 -15.54 -12.44
C SER A 454 -1.66 -15.10 -12.45
N ARG A 455 -2.32 -15.28 -11.30
CA ARG A 455 -3.71 -14.91 -11.11
C ARG A 455 -3.96 -14.42 -9.69
N THR A 456 -4.72 -13.34 -9.57
CA THR A 456 -4.85 -12.62 -8.30
C THR A 456 -6.29 -12.69 -7.78
N ALA A 457 -6.44 -13.05 -6.51
CA ALA A 457 -7.68 -12.91 -5.75
C ALA A 457 -7.52 -11.79 -4.70
N ARG A 458 -8.63 -11.13 -4.36
CA ARG A 458 -8.69 -10.05 -3.35
C ARG A 458 -9.79 -10.33 -2.33
N ARG A 459 -9.51 -10.08 -1.05
CA ARG A 459 -10.47 -10.09 0.05
C ARG A 459 -10.27 -8.89 0.97
N PHE A 460 -11.29 -8.52 1.72
CA PHE A 460 -11.31 -7.29 2.52
C PHE A 460 -11.40 -7.51 4.02
N VAL A 461 -10.71 -6.65 4.79
CA VAL A 461 -10.71 -6.68 6.25
C VAL A 461 -10.80 -5.27 6.83
N LEU A 462 -11.77 -5.04 7.71
CA LEU A 462 -11.77 -3.91 8.62
C LEU A 462 -11.11 -4.36 9.93
N TYR A 463 -9.90 -3.86 10.17
CA TYR A 463 -9.20 -4.05 11.43
C TYR A 463 -9.36 -2.81 12.30
N ASP A 464 -9.84 -2.98 13.53
CA ASP A 464 -9.96 -1.89 14.50
C ASP A 464 -10.07 -2.41 15.94
N ALA A 465 -8.94 -2.34 16.65
CA ALA A 465 -8.85 -2.75 18.04
C ALA A 465 -9.13 -1.61 19.06
N THR A 466 -9.38 -0.38 18.62
CA THR A 466 -9.22 0.82 19.48
C THR A 466 -10.37 1.83 19.46
N SER A 467 -11.23 1.84 18.44
CA SER A 467 -12.35 2.80 18.41
C SER A 467 -13.44 2.48 19.44
N SER A 468 -14.30 3.47 19.68
CA SER A 468 -15.54 3.32 20.43
C SER A 468 -16.58 4.33 19.94
N ILE A 469 -17.85 4.07 20.22
CA ILE A 469 -18.94 4.99 19.88
C ILE A 469 -18.94 6.18 20.86
N THR A 470 -18.87 7.37 20.28
CA THR A 470 -18.93 8.67 20.96
C THR A 470 -20.33 9.29 20.90
N LEU A 471 -20.59 10.25 21.78
CA LEU A 471 -21.85 11.01 21.84
C LEU A 471 -21.59 12.48 21.48
N ASN A 472 -22.31 13.01 20.50
CA ASN A 472 -22.21 14.41 20.06
C ASN A 472 -23.13 15.31 20.90
N THR A 473 -22.72 15.61 22.13
CA THR A 473 -23.50 16.43 23.07
C THR A 473 -23.40 17.95 22.84
N GLU A 474 -22.53 18.40 21.93
CA GLU A 474 -22.31 19.82 21.65
C GLU A 474 -23.27 20.37 20.59
N THR A 475 -23.59 19.55 19.57
CA THR A 475 -24.40 19.98 18.41
C THR A 475 -25.65 19.12 18.17
N ALA A 476 -25.73 17.93 18.76
CA ALA A 476 -26.87 17.03 18.67
C ALA A 476 -27.49 16.73 20.04
N LYS A 477 -28.68 16.11 20.04
CA LYS A 477 -29.44 15.75 21.24
C LYS A 477 -30.23 14.46 21.03
N LEU A 478 -30.34 13.64 22.08
CA LEU A 478 -31.34 12.56 22.19
C LEU A 478 -32.58 13.10 22.91
N TYR A 479 -33.71 13.17 22.21
CA TYR A 479 -34.93 13.83 22.70
C TYR A 479 -36.20 13.16 22.16
N ILE A 480 -37.34 13.46 22.79
CA ILE A 480 -38.65 12.99 22.32
C ILE A 480 -39.26 14.09 21.43
N SER A 481 -39.20 13.92 20.11
CA SER A 481 -39.71 14.91 19.15
C SER A 481 -41.24 14.97 19.04
N SER A 482 -41.97 14.02 19.66
CA SER A 482 -43.42 14.15 19.88
C SER A 482 -43.78 15.07 21.06
N ALA A 483 -42.81 15.43 21.90
CA ALA A 483 -42.98 16.30 23.05
C ALA A 483 -43.05 17.78 22.64
N ARG A 484 -43.52 18.64 23.55
CA ARG A 484 -43.58 20.09 23.28
C ARG A 484 -42.21 20.73 23.21
N GLU A 485 -41.92 21.40 22.10
CA GLU A 485 -40.67 22.13 21.89
C GLU A 485 -40.49 23.27 22.91
N GLU A 486 -41.55 23.99 23.26
CA GLU A 486 -41.48 25.11 24.22
C GLU A 486 -41.05 24.67 25.63
N THR A 487 -41.14 23.38 25.93
CA THR A 487 -40.70 22.77 27.20
C THR A 487 -39.26 22.24 27.17
N GLY A 488 -38.56 22.43 26.05
CA GLY A 488 -37.29 21.74 25.77
C GLY A 488 -37.49 20.24 25.54
N TYR A 489 -38.64 19.83 25.00
CA TYR A 489 -39.01 18.44 24.71
C TYR A 489 -39.10 17.51 25.93
N LYS A 490 -39.48 18.06 27.10
CA LYS A 490 -39.54 17.33 28.40
C LYS A 490 -40.93 16.81 28.76
N TRP A 491 -41.98 17.39 28.19
CA TRP A 491 -43.38 17.06 28.52
C TRP A 491 -44.19 16.67 27.29
N GLN A 492 -44.93 15.56 27.44
CA GLN A 492 -45.91 15.06 26.47
C GLN A 492 -47.31 15.41 26.96
N THR A 493 -48.14 15.99 26.09
CA THR A 493 -49.59 16.02 26.32
C THR A 493 -50.22 14.70 25.85
N PRO A 494 -51.15 14.09 26.63
CA PRO A 494 -51.94 12.94 26.18
C PRO A 494 -52.75 13.22 24.91
N ALA A 495 -53.03 12.17 24.14
CA ALA A 495 -53.92 12.27 22.99
C ALA A 495 -55.38 12.47 23.44
N SER A 496 -56.06 13.49 22.90
CA SER A 496 -57.45 13.80 23.26
C SER A 496 -58.48 12.75 22.79
N THR A 497 -58.07 11.75 22.01
CA THR A 497 -58.94 10.75 21.38
C THR A 497 -58.31 9.35 21.33
N GLY A 498 -57.73 8.86 22.44
CA GLY A 498 -57.33 7.45 22.56
C GLY A 498 -56.66 7.07 23.88
N PRO A 499 -56.54 5.76 24.20
CA PRO A 499 -55.84 5.27 25.39
C PRO A 499 -54.31 5.17 25.22
N ASN A 500 -53.79 5.49 24.03
CA ASN A 500 -52.37 5.42 23.70
C ASN A 500 -51.86 6.78 23.23
N VAL A 501 -50.63 7.09 23.61
CA VAL A 501 -49.89 8.28 23.22
C VAL A 501 -48.79 7.87 22.24
N THR A 502 -48.68 8.60 21.13
CA THR A 502 -47.57 8.45 20.19
C THR A 502 -46.30 9.06 20.80
N VAL A 503 -45.32 8.22 21.13
CA VAL A 503 -44.00 8.65 21.58
C VAL A 503 -43.03 8.50 20.42
N THR A 504 -42.52 9.62 19.91
CA THR A 504 -41.46 9.65 18.88
C THR A 504 -40.17 10.15 19.49
N VAL A 505 -39.14 9.30 19.49
CA VAL A 505 -37.79 9.61 19.94
C VAL A 505 -36.88 9.87 18.74
N ALA A 506 -35.96 10.83 18.84
CA ALA A 506 -35.06 11.25 17.78
C ALA A 506 -33.66 11.59 18.33
N TRP A 507 -32.62 11.29 17.55
CA TRP A 507 -31.21 11.46 17.92
C TRP A 507 -30.28 11.79 16.73
N PRO A 508 -30.65 12.72 15.83
CA PRO A 508 -29.92 12.96 14.59
C PRO A 508 -28.48 13.42 14.82
N ASN A 509 -27.51 12.75 14.19
CA ASN A 509 -26.05 12.93 14.37
C ASN A 509 -25.56 12.77 15.83
N TYR A 510 -26.28 12.05 16.69
CA TYR A 510 -25.98 11.99 18.13
C TYR A 510 -25.02 10.86 18.53
N PHE A 511 -25.19 9.67 17.96
CA PHE A 511 -24.30 8.53 18.17
C PHE A 511 -23.39 8.37 16.96
N GLY A 512 -22.07 8.26 17.17
CA GLY A 512 -21.14 8.04 16.05
C GLY A 512 -19.83 7.42 16.47
N ASN A 513 -19.32 6.50 15.64
CA ASN A 513 -17.93 6.09 15.66
C ASN A 513 -17.14 7.03 14.73
N ARG A 514 -16.69 8.14 15.31
CA ARG A 514 -16.01 9.23 14.60
C ARG A 514 -14.81 8.77 13.76
N LEU A 515 -14.09 7.73 14.19
CA LEU A 515 -12.95 7.19 13.46
C LEU A 515 -13.38 6.51 12.14
N HIS A 516 -14.51 5.81 12.15
CA HIS A 516 -15.07 5.14 10.95
C HIS A 516 -15.62 6.14 9.96
N GLU A 517 -16.23 7.21 10.46
CA GLU A 517 -16.77 8.32 9.67
C GLU A 517 -15.65 9.15 9.00
N GLU A 518 -14.71 9.70 9.78
CA GLU A 518 -13.63 10.56 9.29
C GLU A 518 -12.70 9.86 8.29
N ASN A 519 -12.63 8.52 8.32
CA ASN A 519 -11.81 7.71 7.40
C ASN A 519 -12.64 6.88 6.39
N GLN A 520 -13.97 7.06 6.37
CA GLN A 520 -14.91 6.43 5.44
C GLN A 520 -14.79 4.89 5.33
N PHE A 521 -14.45 4.18 6.41
CA PHE A 521 -14.17 2.72 6.38
C PHE A 521 -15.31 1.85 5.82
N LEU A 522 -16.55 2.34 5.93
CA LEU A 522 -17.78 1.65 5.50
C LEU A 522 -18.23 2.01 4.08
N ALA A 523 -17.50 2.88 3.38
CA ALA A 523 -17.81 3.28 2.00
C ALA A 523 -17.58 2.13 0.99
N GLU A 524 -18.02 2.38 -0.24
CA GLU A 524 -17.82 1.46 -1.37
C GLU A 524 -16.33 1.34 -1.71
N ILE A 525 -15.88 0.14 -2.08
CA ILE A 525 -14.51 -0.15 -2.49
C ILE A 525 -14.45 -0.31 -4.01
N GLU A 526 -13.52 0.42 -4.64
CA GLU A 526 -13.32 0.40 -6.08
C GLU A 526 -12.79 -0.96 -6.57
N GLN A 527 -12.92 -1.25 -7.88
CA GLN A 527 -12.27 -2.43 -8.46
C GLN A 527 -10.75 -2.26 -8.39
N TYR A 528 -10.01 -3.33 -8.13
CA TYR A 528 -8.56 -3.25 -8.02
C TYR A 528 -7.96 -2.58 -9.27
N PRO A 529 -7.24 -1.45 -9.13
CA PRO A 529 -6.75 -0.71 -10.26
C PRO A 529 -5.70 -1.53 -10.99
N VAL A 530 -5.88 -1.74 -12.30
CA VAL A 530 -4.97 -2.55 -13.13
C VAL A 530 -3.55 -1.98 -13.07
N GLN A 531 -2.62 -2.73 -12.47
CA GLN A 531 -1.22 -2.32 -12.33
C GLN A 531 -0.37 -2.84 -13.50
N PHE A 532 0.70 -2.10 -13.79
CA PHE A 532 1.70 -2.42 -14.82
C PHE A 532 1.14 -2.58 -16.24
N LYS A 533 0.65 -1.48 -16.82
CA LYS A 533 0.54 -1.36 -18.29
C LYS A 533 1.92 -1.15 -18.91
N GLU A 534 2.75 -2.19 -18.89
CA GLU A 534 3.96 -2.27 -19.71
C GLU A 534 3.56 -2.49 -21.17
N ILE A 535 3.26 -1.36 -21.82
CA ILE A 535 2.98 -1.25 -23.25
C ILE A 535 4.31 -0.99 -23.94
N GLN A 536 4.83 -1.97 -24.69
CA GLN A 536 5.94 -1.71 -25.60
C GLN A 536 5.49 -0.78 -26.74
N ALA A 537 6.44 -0.15 -27.43
CA ALA A 537 6.19 0.87 -28.45
C ALA A 537 5.51 0.36 -29.76
N ASP A 538 4.88 -0.81 -29.70
CA ASP A 538 4.06 -1.44 -30.73
C ASP A 538 2.62 -1.76 -30.27
N GLY A 539 2.29 -1.52 -28.99
CA GLY A 539 0.97 -1.78 -28.41
C GLY A 539 0.83 -3.15 -27.73
N VAL A 540 1.88 -3.98 -27.66
CA VAL A 540 1.85 -5.27 -26.95
C VAL A 540 2.02 -5.06 -25.44
N LEU A 541 1.23 -5.81 -24.67
CA LEU A 541 1.01 -5.62 -23.23
C LEU A 541 1.55 -6.85 -22.47
N TYR A 542 2.57 -6.66 -21.63
CA TYR A 542 3.40 -7.80 -21.16
C TYR A 542 2.92 -8.48 -19.87
N SER A 543 2.46 -7.73 -18.86
CA SER A 543 1.80 -8.32 -17.68
C SER A 543 0.95 -7.30 -16.93
N GLU A 544 -0.38 -7.39 -17.03
CA GLU A 544 -1.29 -6.65 -16.16
C GLU A 544 -1.51 -7.41 -14.85
N LYS A 545 -1.15 -6.81 -13.71
CA LYS A 545 -1.63 -7.28 -12.41
C LYS A 545 -3.04 -6.73 -12.21
N CYS A 546 -4.03 -7.55 -12.53
CA CYS A 546 -5.45 -7.27 -12.35
C CYS A 546 -6.10 -8.30 -11.41
N VAL A 547 -7.31 -7.98 -10.95
CA VAL A 547 -8.20 -8.91 -10.23
C VAL A 547 -9.47 -9.06 -11.07
N ASN A 548 -9.74 -10.28 -11.53
CA ASN A 548 -10.98 -10.60 -12.25
C ASN A 548 -12.17 -10.43 -11.31
N SER A 549 -13.33 -10.02 -11.83
CA SER A 549 -14.53 -9.81 -11.01
C SER A 549 -14.97 -11.06 -10.22
N SER A 550 -14.71 -12.27 -10.73
CA SER A 550 -14.97 -13.55 -10.03
C SER A 550 -13.97 -13.88 -8.91
N LEU A 551 -12.85 -13.15 -8.81
CA LEU A 551 -11.79 -13.33 -7.83
C LEU A 551 -11.65 -12.12 -6.88
N ASP A 552 -12.35 -11.02 -7.18
CA ASP A 552 -12.53 -9.87 -6.30
C ASP A 552 -13.52 -10.21 -5.16
N ASP A 553 -13.64 -9.33 -4.16
CA ASP A 553 -14.50 -9.60 -3.01
C ASP A 553 -15.97 -9.21 -3.25
N ASN A 554 -16.80 -10.21 -3.51
CA ASN A 554 -18.22 -10.09 -3.76
C ASN A 554 -19.04 -10.97 -2.79
N GLU A 555 -18.41 -11.48 -1.73
CA GLU A 555 -18.99 -12.44 -0.79
C GLU A 555 -19.09 -11.80 0.61
N GLU A 556 -20.16 -12.13 1.35
CA GLU A 556 -20.34 -11.66 2.71
C GLU A 556 -19.27 -12.26 3.65
N PRO A 557 -18.77 -11.53 4.67
CA PRO A 557 -19.40 -10.35 5.29
C PRO A 557 -18.93 -8.97 4.80
N ARG A 558 -17.93 -8.85 3.91
CA ARG A 558 -17.42 -7.53 3.46
C ARG A 558 -17.15 -7.54 1.96
N THR A 559 -18.22 -7.37 1.19
CA THR A 559 -18.12 -7.14 -0.26
C THR A 559 -17.54 -5.76 -0.58
N ARG A 560 -17.34 -5.47 -1.87
CA ARG A 560 -17.06 -4.12 -2.39
C ARG A 560 -18.13 -3.06 -2.11
N LEU A 561 -19.38 -3.41 -1.80
CA LEU A 561 -20.46 -2.43 -1.66
C LEU A 561 -20.26 -1.53 -0.42
N ALA A 562 -20.91 -0.36 -0.41
CA ALA A 562 -21.00 0.45 0.80
C ALA A 562 -21.91 -0.24 1.82
N ILE A 563 -21.55 -0.17 3.11
CA ILE A 563 -22.37 -0.66 4.21
C ILE A 563 -23.27 0.47 4.70
N GLU A 564 -24.58 0.26 4.71
CA GLU A 564 -25.53 1.24 5.23
C GLU A 564 -25.23 1.54 6.71
N ASN A 565 -25.02 2.82 7.03
CA ASN A 565 -24.63 3.26 8.36
C ASN A 565 -25.00 4.74 8.58
N PHE A 566 -25.14 5.14 9.85
CA PHE A 566 -25.16 6.53 10.28
C PHE A 566 -23.94 6.77 11.16
N HIS A 567 -22.99 7.61 10.72
CA HIS A 567 -21.77 7.95 11.48
C HIS A 567 -21.00 6.70 11.99
N GLY A 568 -20.91 5.64 11.19
CA GLY A 568 -20.29 4.35 11.56
C GLY A 568 -21.20 3.38 12.33
N ILE A 569 -22.41 3.79 12.72
CA ILE A 569 -23.40 2.93 13.40
C ILE A 569 -24.21 2.14 12.37
N VAL A 570 -24.25 0.81 12.53
CA VAL A 570 -24.95 -0.12 11.60
C VAL A 570 -26.20 -0.76 12.21
N LYS A 571 -26.39 -0.63 13.53
CA LYS A 571 -27.57 -1.17 14.23
C LYS A 571 -27.97 -0.25 15.38
N TYR A 572 -29.27 0.02 15.48
CA TYR A 572 -29.90 0.65 16.64
C TYR A 572 -30.82 -0.33 17.37
N GLU A 573 -30.82 -0.25 18.69
CA GLU A 573 -31.77 -0.92 19.58
C GLU A 573 -32.44 0.10 20.49
N ILE A 574 -33.67 -0.20 20.92
CA ILE A 574 -34.46 0.67 21.80
C ILE A 574 -35.03 -0.12 22.99
N ALA A 575 -35.08 0.50 24.16
CA ALA A 575 -35.77 -0.02 25.35
C ALA A 575 -36.59 1.09 26.03
N PHE A 576 -37.66 0.71 26.73
CA PHE A 576 -38.63 1.62 27.34
C PHE A 576 -38.83 1.25 28.81
N VAL A 577 -38.66 2.21 29.73
CA VAL A 577 -38.66 1.97 31.18
C VAL A 577 -39.61 2.95 31.87
N SER A 578 -40.65 2.42 32.54
CA SER A 578 -41.78 3.18 33.11
C SER A 578 -41.62 3.58 34.59
N THR A 579 -40.39 3.59 35.10
CA THR A 579 -40.05 3.95 36.50
C THR A 579 -39.14 5.18 36.58
N GLY A 580 -38.71 5.74 35.44
CA GLY A 580 -37.75 6.84 35.36
C GLY A 580 -36.29 6.48 35.71
N GLU A 581 -36.03 5.23 36.14
CA GLU A 581 -34.72 4.70 36.55
C GLU A 581 -33.57 5.10 35.61
N VAL A 582 -32.46 5.59 36.18
CA VAL A 582 -31.31 6.15 35.45
C VAL A 582 -30.33 5.06 34.98
N ARG A 583 -30.56 3.79 35.34
CA ARG A 583 -29.69 2.66 34.97
C ARG A 583 -30.08 2.05 33.62
N GLU A 584 -29.09 1.67 32.80
CA GLU A 584 -29.33 0.95 31.55
C GLU A 584 -30.08 -0.37 31.82
N PRO A 585 -31.18 -0.67 31.11
CA PRO A 585 -31.94 -1.89 31.31
C PRO A 585 -31.18 -3.11 30.77
N THR A 586 -31.16 -4.21 31.53
CA THR A 586 -30.53 -5.48 31.12
C THR A 586 -31.37 -6.28 30.12
N THR A 587 -32.67 -5.98 30.01
CA THR A 587 -33.66 -6.71 29.22
C THR A 587 -34.70 -5.75 28.63
N GLY A 588 -35.43 -6.16 27.58
CA GLY A 588 -36.45 -5.32 26.92
C GLY A 588 -35.90 -4.45 25.78
N TRP A 589 -34.70 -4.77 25.30
CA TRP A 589 -34.12 -4.19 24.09
C TRP A 589 -34.75 -4.83 22.84
N HIS A 590 -35.13 -3.98 21.88
CA HIS A 590 -35.63 -4.38 20.58
C HIS A 590 -34.82 -3.70 19.48
N GLN A 591 -34.34 -4.46 18.49
CA GLN A 591 -33.73 -3.87 17.30
C GLN A 591 -34.78 -3.10 16.48
N ILE A 592 -34.39 -1.92 16.02
CA ILE A 592 -35.23 -1.05 15.18
C ILE A 592 -34.58 -0.87 13.79
N PRO A 593 -35.32 -0.37 12.79
CA PRO A 593 -34.73 0.00 11.50
C PRO A 593 -33.57 1.00 11.69
N LEU A 594 -32.58 0.94 10.80
CA LEU A 594 -31.42 1.81 10.83
C LEU A 594 -31.80 3.26 10.45
N LYS A 595 -32.27 4.02 11.45
CA LYS A 595 -32.69 5.42 11.35
C LYS A 595 -32.48 6.12 12.69
N GLU A 596 -32.19 7.41 12.67
CA GLU A 596 -31.98 8.22 13.88
C GLU A 596 -33.28 8.72 14.54
N SER A 597 -34.37 7.98 14.36
CA SER A 597 -35.65 8.23 15.01
C SER A 597 -36.55 6.98 15.02
N PHE A 598 -37.42 6.89 16.01
CA PHE A 598 -38.38 5.79 16.16
C PHE A 598 -39.67 6.25 16.83
N SER A 599 -40.82 5.73 16.40
CA SER A 599 -42.14 6.03 16.95
C SER A 599 -42.82 4.78 17.50
N ALA A 600 -43.38 4.87 18.70
CA ALA A 600 -44.19 3.81 19.31
C ALA A 600 -45.47 4.35 19.94
N GLN A 601 -46.54 3.58 19.87
CA GLN A 601 -47.73 3.79 20.71
C GLN A 601 -47.45 3.27 22.11
N ARG A 602 -47.75 4.07 23.14
CA ARG A 602 -47.59 3.69 24.56
C ARG A 602 -48.86 4.03 25.35
N PRO A 603 -49.37 3.12 26.22
CA PRO A 603 -50.53 3.38 27.05
C PRO A 603 -50.12 4.23 28.26
N LEU A 604 -49.87 5.52 28.01
CA LEU A 604 -49.46 6.48 29.03
C LEU A 604 -50.64 7.31 29.51
N VAL A 605 -50.71 7.54 30.81
CA VAL A 605 -51.72 8.36 31.49
C VAL A 605 -51.09 9.61 32.11
N ASP A 606 -51.93 10.47 32.69
CA ASP A 606 -51.50 11.70 33.35
C ASP A 606 -50.56 11.42 34.53
N GLY A 607 -49.44 12.13 34.60
CA GLY A 607 -48.37 11.93 35.61
C GLY A 607 -47.36 10.83 35.29
N ASP A 608 -47.50 10.08 34.19
CA ASP A 608 -46.56 9.00 33.84
C ASP A 608 -45.15 9.51 33.53
N ARG A 609 -44.16 8.66 33.82
CA ARG A 609 -42.73 8.90 33.58
C ARG A 609 -42.14 7.80 32.71
N LEU A 610 -41.77 8.14 31.48
CA LEU A 610 -41.21 7.19 30.52
C LEU A 610 -39.77 7.56 30.17
N ARG A 611 -38.81 6.71 30.54
CA ARG A 611 -37.45 6.79 30.02
C ARG A 611 -37.33 5.94 28.76
N VAL A 612 -36.81 6.53 27.70
CA VAL A 612 -36.50 5.86 26.43
C VAL A 612 -34.99 5.74 26.32
N TRP A 613 -34.51 4.50 26.23
CA TRP A 613 -33.11 4.14 26.04
C TRP A 613 -32.86 3.81 24.57
N VAL A 614 -31.78 4.35 24.00
CA VAL A 614 -31.32 4.03 22.64
C VAL A 614 -29.90 3.50 22.75
N ARG A 615 -29.61 2.36 22.10
CA ARG A 615 -28.27 1.78 22.00
C ARG A 615 -27.83 1.70 20.54
N ALA A 616 -26.73 2.38 20.25
CA ALA A 616 -26.00 2.26 19.00
C ALA A 616 -25.04 1.06 19.07
N THR A 617 -24.89 0.35 17.95
CA THR A 617 -23.86 -0.68 17.74
C THR A 617 -23.17 -0.43 16.39
N ASP A 618 -21.84 -0.40 16.39
CA ASP A 618 -21.03 -0.29 15.17
C ASP A 618 -20.67 -1.67 14.61
N ILE A 619 -20.05 -1.69 13.42
CA ILE A 619 -19.72 -2.93 12.72
C ILE A 619 -18.65 -3.78 13.45
N MET A 620 -17.91 -3.19 14.39
CA MET A 620 -16.91 -3.88 15.22
C MET A 620 -17.51 -4.44 16.53
N GLY A 621 -18.84 -4.35 16.67
CA GLY A 621 -19.57 -4.79 17.86
C GLY A 621 -19.35 -3.90 19.09
N ASN A 622 -18.77 -2.70 18.95
CA ASN A 622 -18.78 -1.75 20.05
C ASN A 622 -20.22 -1.27 20.28
N GLN A 623 -20.59 -1.04 21.54
CA GLN A 623 -21.92 -0.58 21.90
C GLN A 623 -21.86 0.67 22.78
N ARG A 624 -22.83 1.57 22.59
CA ARG A 624 -23.06 2.73 23.46
C ARG A 624 -24.55 2.97 23.60
N ALA A 625 -25.03 2.96 24.84
CA ALA A 625 -26.38 3.36 25.18
C ALA A 625 -26.41 4.77 25.79
N ASP A 626 -27.52 5.46 25.58
CA ASP A 626 -27.92 6.62 26.37
C ASP A 626 -29.46 6.71 26.44
N SER A 627 -29.99 7.66 27.22
CA SER A 627 -31.43 7.78 27.46
C SER A 627 -31.93 9.21 27.57
N THR A 628 -33.20 9.39 27.21
CA THR A 628 -33.96 10.60 27.48
C THR A 628 -35.22 10.28 28.28
N LEU A 629 -35.68 11.23 29.10
CA LEU A 629 -36.83 11.07 29.98
C LEU A 629 -37.93 12.03 29.56
N ILE A 630 -39.14 11.51 29.38
CA ILE A 630 -40.34 12.32 29.21
C ILE A 630 -41.33 12.07 30.35
N LYS A 631 -42.00 13.16 30.73
CA LYS A 631 -43.13 13.15 31.66
C LYS A 631 -44.41 13.44 30.89
N VAL A 632 -45.53 12.89 31.36
CA VAL A 632 -46.84 13.06 30.73
C VAL A 632 -47.70 13.97 31.58
N ASP A 633 -48.24 15.02 30.97
CA ASP A 633 -49.12 16.00 31.60
C ASP A 633 -50.12 16.55 30.58
N GLY A 634 -51.39 16.21 30.78
CA GLY A 634 -52.57 16.77 30.14
C GLY A 634 -53.45 17.57 31.10
N SER A 635 -53.00 17.72 32.35
CA SER A 635 -53.63 18.50 33.39
C SER A 635 -53.62 19.99 33.02
N LYS A 636 -54.36 20.79 33.78
CA LYS A 636 -54.34 22.24 33.64
C LYS A 636 -54.15 22.88 35.01
N PRO A 637 -53.30 23.92 35.11
CA PRO A 637 -53.05 24.60 36.37
C PRO A 637 -54.35 25.18 36.89
N ARG A 638 -54.67 24.88 38.14
CA ARG A 638 -55.89 25.32 38.82
C ARG A 638 -55.67 26.70 39.42
N LEU A 639 -56.38 27.69 38.89
CA LEU A 639 -56.47 29.03 39.45
C LEU A 639 -57.70 29.13 40.36
N GLN A 640 -57.50 29.48 41.63
CA GLN A 640 -58.62 29.70 42.56
C GLN A 640 -58.94 31.19 42.67
N ALA A 641 -59.88 31.67 41.86
CA ALA A 641 -60.35 33.06 41.90
C ALA A 641 -60.81 33.49 43.32
N ASN A 642 -61.41 32.56 44.08
CA ASN A 642 -61.95 32.82 45.41
C ASN A 642 -60.88 33.18 46.46
N THR A 643 -59.59 32.94 46.19
CA THR A 643 -58.48 33.35 47.07
C THR A 643 -57.79 34.63 46.59
N SER A 644 -58.25 35.26 45.50
CA SER A 644 -57.55 36.43 44.95
C SER A 644 -57.67 37.66 45.85
N LYS A 645 -56.58 38.02 46.53
CA LYS A 645 -56.49 39.19 47.39
C LYS A 645 -55.80 40.34 46.63
N LEU A 646 -56.59 41.37 46.34
CA LEU A 646 -56.11 42.64 45.80
C LEU A 646 -55.65 43.55 46.94
N GLU A 647 -54.40 44.02 46.87
CA GLU A 647 -53.87 45.06 47.76
C GLU A 647 -53.45 46.27 46.92
N LEU A 648 -54.39 47.22 46.79
CA LEU A 648 -54.16 48.50 46.13
C LEU A 648 -53.15 49.34 46.92
N ASN A 649 -52.31 50.09 46.21
CA ASN A 649 -51.42 51.11 46.78
C ASN A 649 -50.50 50.56 47.89
N THR A 650 -49.85 49.43 47.59
CA THR A 650 -48.90 48.75 48.47
C THR A 650 -47.62 49.59 48.63
N VAL A 651 -47.38 50.07 49.86
CA VAL A 651 -46.29 51.00 50.21
C VAL A 651 -44.88 50.46 49.91
N ASN A 652 -44.69 49.13 49.96
CA ASN A 652 -43.40 48.45 49.77
C ASN A 652 -43.36 47.60 48.49
N GLY A 653 -43.77 48.16 47.35
CA GLY A 653 -43.69 47.48 46.04
C GLY A 653 -42.53 47.98 45.15
N PRO A 654 -42.29 47.34 43.99
CA PRO A 654 -41.16 47.64 43.11
C PRO A 654 -41.35 48.90 42.23
N TYR A 655 -42.54 49.49 42.22
CA TYR A 655 -42.89 50.70 41.48
C TYR A 655 -43.32 51.82 42.44
N ASN A 656 -43.05 53.09 42.08
CA ASN A 656 -43.45 54.26 42.88
C ASN A 656 -44.94 54.28 43.25
N TYR A 657 -45.79 53.69 42.41
CA TYR A 657 -47.21 53.49 42.66
C TYR A 657 -47.56 52.02 42.47
N SER A 658 -47.16 51.19 43.43
CA SER A 658 -47.41 49.75 43.35
C SER A 658 -48.81 49.37 43.84
N SER A 659 -49.49 48.51 43.09
CA SER A 659 -50.53 47.62 43.63
C SER A 659 -50.06 46.17 43.46
N LYS A 660 -50.70 45.21 44.13
CA LYS A 660 -50.42 43.79 43.92
C LYS A 660 -51.68 42.93 43.95
N VAL A 661 -51.64 41.83 43.20
CA VAL A 661 -52.64 40.77 43.20
C VAL A 661 -51.98 39.51 43.73
N VAL A 662 -52.48 39.00 44.85
CA VAL A 662 -52.13 37.67 45.37
C VAL A 662 -53.24 36.70 44.94
N PHE A 663 -52.89 35.52 44.44
CA PHE A 663 -53.85 34.48 44.03
C PHE A 663 -53.25 33.09 44.17
N SER A 664 -54.09 32.06 44.30
CA SER A 664 -53.60 30.67 44.31
C SER A 664 -53.58 30.07 42.91
N ALA A 665 -52.41 29.59 42.49
CA ALA A 665 -52.19 28.84 41.26
C ALA A 665 -51.37 27.59 41.56
N PHE A 666 -51.89 26.41 41.24
CA PHE A 666 -51.14 25.17 41.37
C PHE A 666 -51.54 24.13 40.33
N ASP A 667 -50.62 23.23 40.06
CA ASP A 667 -50.81 22.02 39.27
C ASP A 667 -50.43 20.82 40.18
N VAL A 668 -50.90 19.59 39.93
CA VAL A 668 -50.54 18.41 40.76
C VAL A 668 -49.45 17.58 40.08
N GLU A 669 -49.46 17.57 38.76
CA GLU A 669 -48.71 16.67 37.90
C GLU A 669 -47.36 17.28 37.50
N SER A 670 -47.31 18.60 37.26
CA SER A 670 -46.11 19.27 36.72
C SER A 670 -45.68 20.56 37.41
N GLY A 671 -46.54 21.16 38.24
CA GLY A 671 -46.25 22.44 38.91
C GLY A 671 -46.40 23.66 38.00
N VAL A 672 -46.24 24.87 38.54
CA VAL A 672 -46.41 26.13 37.78
C VAL A 672 -45.09 26.60 37.20
N ASP A 673 -45.01 26.79 35.88
CA ASP A 673 -43.82 27.32 35.19
C ASP A 673 -43.85 28.84 35.07
N LYS A 674 -44.97 29.37 34.56
CA LYS A 674 -45.03 30.74 34.05
C LYS A 674 -46.38 31.38 34.34
N ILE A 675 -46.32 32.64 34.72
CA ILE A 675 -47.48 33.49 34.94
C ILE A 675 -47.35 34.67 33.98
N GLY A 676 -48.29 34.72 33.04
CA GLY A 676 -48.54 35.92 32.24
C GLY A 676 -49.78 36.63 32.77
N PHE A 677 -49.86 37.93 32.54
CA PHE A 677 -51.09 38.69 32.76
C PHE A 677 -51.29 39.73 31.66
N ASP A 678 -52.54 40.10 31.42
CA ASP A 678 -52.94 41.18 30.53
C ASP A 678 -53.91 42.11 31.29
N ILE A 679 -53.72 43.43 31.18
CA ILE A 679 -54.54 44.44 31.86
C ILE A 679 -55.54 45.05 30.87
N PHE A 680 -56.78 45.21 31.32
CA PHE A 680 -57.90 45.78 30.57
C PHE A 680 -58.46 46.97 31.36
N VAL A 681 -58.82 48.04 30.67
CA VAL A 681 -59.26 49.30 31.28
C VAL A 681 -60.45 49.82 30.47
N GLY A 682 -61.61 49.99 31.10
CA GLY A 682 -62.84 50.32 30.37
C GLY A 682 -63.99 50.79 31.27
N ILE A 683 -65.02 51.36 30.64
CA ILE A 683 -66.14 52.02 31.35
C ILE A 683 -67.12 51.01 31.97
N ASN A 684 -67.22 49.80 31.41
CA ASN A 684 -68.18 48.77 31.83
C ASN A 684 -67.45 47.44 32.14
N PRO A 685 -67.67 46.79 33.29
CA PRO A 685 -67.03 45.50 33.60
C PRO A 685 -67.48 44.34 32.70
N ASN A 686 -68.72 44.39 32.19
CA ASN A 686 -69.38 43.27 31.52
C ASN A 686 -69.54 43.47 29.99
N ASP A 687 -69.20 44.65 29.47
CA ASP A 687 -69.55 45.04 28.09
C ASP A 687 -68.33 45.61 27.38
N SER A 688 -67.90 44.91 26.33
CA SER A 688 -66.68 45.08 25.52
C SER A 688 -65.65 46.11 26.03
N ALA A 689 -64.91 45.79 27.09
CA ALA A 689 -63.81 46.62 27.56
C ALA A 689 -62.74 46.76 26.46
N THR A 690 -62.61 47.95 25.89
CA THR A 690 -61.64 48.27 24.85
C THR A 690 -60.22 48.01 25.36
N MET A 691 -59.39 47.28 24.60
CA MET A 691 -57.96 47.15 24.95
C MET A 691 -57.25 48.49 24.73
N ILE A 692 -57.11 49.28 25.80
CA ILE A 692 -56.39 50.56 25.74
C ILE A 692 -54.86 50.32 25.67
N LYS A 693 -54.32 49.30 26.36
CA LYS A 693 -52.91 48.85 26.30
C LYS A 693 -52.77 47.40 26.74
N LYS A 694 -51.98 46.60 26.02
CA LYS A 694 -51.58 45.25 26.46
C LYS A 694 -50.23 45.29 27.18
N TYR A 695 -50.25 45.12 28.50
CA TYR A 695 -49.04 45.00 29.34
C TYR A 695 -48.80 43.54 29.75
N SER A 696 -48.12 42.78 28.89
CA SER A 696 -47.72 41.40 29.19
C SER A 696 -46.34 41.34 29.82
N ASN A 697 -46.26 41.18 31.15
CA ASN A 697 -45.02 40.75 31.82
C ASN A 697 -45.09 39.25 32.13
N SER A 698 -43.96 38.56 31.98
CA SER A 698 -43.83 37.11 32.07
C SER A 698 -43.01 36.72 33.30
N THR A 699 -43.61 36.79 34.48
CA THR A 699 -42.99 36.26 35.70
C THR A 699 -42.98 34.74 35.64
N SER A 700 -41.81 34.11 35.77
CA SER A 700 -41.73 32.69 36.10
C SER A 700 -42.38 32.42 37.47
N GLY A 701 -42.95 31.23 37.64
CA GLY A 701 -43.44 30.76 38.92
C GLY A 701 -42.31 30.75 39.94
N LYS A 702 -42.52 31.37 41.11
CA LYS A 702 -41.50 31.37 42.16
C LYS A 702 -41.34 29.96 42.75
N ILE A 703 -40.12 29.44 42.68
CA ILE A 703 -39.71 28.23 43.39
C ILE A 703 -39.54 28.60 44.87
N GLY A 704 -40.16 27.81 45.75
CA GLY A 704 -40.10 27.98 47.21
C GLY A 704 -38.93 27.23 47.84
N THR A 705 -38.81 27.34 49.16
CA THR A 705 -37.86 26.57 49.97
C THR A 705 -38.57 25.41 50.69
N SER A 706 -37.82 24.33 50.95
CA SER A 706 -38.35 23.12 51.59
C SER A 706 -38.71 23.38 53.07
N GLY A 707 -39.96 23.80 53.28
CA GLY A 707 -40.50 24.19 54.59
C GLY A 707 -41.58 25.28 54.49
N ASP A 708 -41.69 25.97 53.35
CA ASP A 708 -42.72 26.99 53.13
C ASP A 708 -44.13 26.39 53.12
N ALA A 709 -44.99 26.81 54.05
CA ALA A 709 -46.34 26.25 54.25
C ALA A 709 -47.32 26.48 53.09
N GLU A 710 -47.01 27.43 52.19
CA GLU A 710 -47.78 27.70 50.96
C GLU A 710 -47.20 26.97 49.72
N CYS A 711 -46.22 26.08 49.91
CA CYS A 711 -45.54 25.36 48.84
C CYS A 711 -46.09 23.94 48.62
N ARG A 712 -46.07 23.49 47.36
CA ARG A 712 -46.32 22.10 46.95
C ARG A 712 -45.06 21.51 46.35
N ASP A 713 -44.60 20.39 46.87
CA ASP A 713 -43.60 19.57 46.19
C ASP A 713 -44.23 18.90 44.95
N VAL A 714 -43.57 19.05 43.80
CA VAL A 714 -43.76 18.20 42.63
C VAL A 714 -42.39 17.74 42.17
N ASP A 715 -42.16 16.43 42.15
CA ASP A 715 -40.89 15.81 41.72
C ASP A 715 -39.62 16.27 42.50
N GLY A 716 -39.76 16.66 43.77
CA GLY A 716 -38.66 17.18 44.60
C GLY A 716 -38.37 18.66 44.37
N VAL A 717 -39.23 19.37 43.62
CA VAL A 717 -39.15 20.81 43.39
C VAL A 717 -40.34 21.48 44.08
N CYS A 718 -40.04 22.49 44.92
CA CYS A 718 -41.04 23.20 45.69
C CYS A 718 -41.67 24.31 44.84
N PHE A 719 -42.89 24.10 44.34
CA PHE A 719 -43.65 25.12 43.62
C PHE A 719 -44.57 25.87 44.60
N LEU A 720 -44.43 27.19 44.72
CA LEU A 720 -45.34 27.98 45.55
C LEU A 720 -46.76 27.96 44.95
N SER A 721 -47.74 27.56 45.77
CA SER A 721 -49.16 27.60 45.37
C SER A 721 -49.74 29.02 45.45
N SER A 722 -49.11 29.87 46.25
CA SER A 722 -49.44 31.28 46.46
C SER A 722 -48.56 32.15 45.56
N GLN A 723 -49.19 32.95 44.69
CA GLN A 723 -48.52 33.72 43.65
C GLN A 723 -48.87 35.20 43.79
N THR A 724 -47.86 36.07 43.64
CA THR A 724 -48.01 37.52 43.79
C THR A 724 -47.49 38.24 42.54
N VAL A 725 -48.39 38.93 41.84
CA VAL A 725 -48.07 39.82 40.73
C VAL A 725 -48.13 41.27 41.22
N PHE A 726 -47.05 42.02 41.00
CA PHE A 726 -47.01 43.47 41.23
C PHE A 726 -47.42 44.23 39.96
N LEU A 727 -48.18 45.30 40.15
CA LEU A 727 -48.70 46.18 39.10
C LEU A 727 -48.20 47.60 39.35
N ASP A 728 -47.71 48.28 38.33
CA ASP A 728 -47.57 49.73 38.35
C ASP A 728 -48.94 50.37 38.09
N ASN A 729 -49.43 51.21 39.00
CA ASN A 729 -50.68 51.93 38.82
C ASN A 729 -50.67 52.79 37.54
N CYS A 730 -49.50 53.27 37.11
CA CYS A 730 -49.35 54.07 35.89
C CYS A 730 -49.63 53.29 34.60
N TRP A 731 -49.69 51.96 34.63
CA TRP A 731 -50.17 51.15 33.49
C TRP A 731 -51.68 51.32 33.22
N MET A 732 -52.44 51.77 34.22
CA MET A 732 -53.90 52.00 34.17
C MET A 732 -54.27 53.48 33.99
N LEU A 733 -53.33 54.30 33.50
CA LEU A 733 -53.50 55.73 33.27
C LEU A 733 -54.55 56.03 32.17
N VAL A 734 -55.56 56.84 32.51
CA VAL A 734 -56.63 57.33 31.62
C VAL A 734 -56.78 58.86 31.70
N GLY A 735 -57.68 59.46 30.91
CA GLY A 735 -57.98 60.89 31.02
C GLY A 735 -58.61 61.24 32.37
N LYS A 736 -58.30 62.42 32.93
CA LYS A 736 -58.85 62.82 34.24
C LYS A 736 -60.38 62.87 34.28
N SER A 737 -61.00 63.29 33.18
CA SER A 737 -62.45 63.30 32.98
C SER A 737 -63.09 61.90 32.90
N GLU A 738 -62.29 60.83 32.98
CA GLU A 738 -62.70 59.42 32.89
C GLU A 738 -62.38 58.62 34.16
N LEU A 739 -61.55 59.13 35.08
CA LEU A 739 -61.10 58.42 36.29
C LEU A 739 -62.25 57.84 37.13
N ASP A 740 -63.34 58.61 37.30
CA ASP A 740 -64.53 58.20 38.06
C ASP A 740 -65.48 57.26 37.29
N LYS A 741 -65.22 57.05 35.99
CA LYS A 741 -66.09 56.29 35.07
C LYS A 741 -65.50 54.94 34.66
N VAL A 742 -64.22 54.70 34.97
CA VAL A 742 -63.44 53.60 34.40
C VAL A 742 -63.01 52.60 35.47
N TYR A 743 -63.13 51.32 35.12
CA TYR A 743 -62.69 50.17 35.90
C TYR A 743 -61.49 49.52 35.23
N ALA A 744 -60.59 48.97 36.04
CA ALA A 744 -59.52 48.11 35.57
C ALA A 744 -59.81 46.63 35.89
N MET A 745 -59.38 45.74 35.02
CA MET A 745 -59.43 44.29 35.17
C MET A 745 -58.10 43.69 34.74
N ILE A 746 -57.76 42.52 35.26
CA ILE A 746 -56.56 41.78 34.89
C ILE A 746 -56.92 40.34 34.54
N ASN A 747 -56.55 39.90 33.35
CA ASN A 747 -56.60 38.50 32.96
C ASN A 747 -55.28 37.84 33.39
N VAL A 748 -55.30 37.05 34.46
CA VAL A 748 -54.13 36.29 34.92
C VAL A 748 -54.16 34.91 34.24
N THR A 749 -53.07 34.55 33.56
CA THR A 749 -52.92 33.22 32.93
C THR A 749 -51.72 32.50 33.53
N ALA A 750 -51.99 31.38 34.21
CA ALA A 750 -50.97 30.46 34.69
C ALA A 750 -50.75 29.35 33.66
N TYR A 751 -49.49 28.99 33.45
CA TYR A 751 -49.03 27.88 32.64
C TYR A 751 -48.29 26.87 33.54
N ASN A 752 -48.61 25.59 33.39
CA ASN A 752 -47.87 24.51 34.04
C ASN A 752 -46.58 24.15 33.25
N GLN A 753 -45.76 23.21 33.73
CA GLN A 753 -44.51 22.86 33.05
C GLN A 753 -44.70 22.19 31.67
N ALA A 754 -45.89 21.65 31.36
CA ALA A 754 -46.27 21.22 30.00
C ALA A 754 -46.77 22.38 29.10
N MET A 755 -46.67 23.63 29.56
CA MET A 755 -47.18 24.85 28.92
C MET A 755 -48.70 24.81 28.68
N LEU A 756 -49.45 24.05 29.48
CA LEU A 756 -50.91 24.04 29.47
C LEU A 756 -51.44 25.19 30.32
N GLY A 757 -52.33 25.98 29.73
CA GLY A 757 -52.76 27.27 30.29
C GLY A 757 -54.20 27.29 30.81
N THR A 758 -54.38 28.01 31.92
CA THR A 758 -55.67 28.42 32.49
C THR A 758 -55.66 29.93 32.73
N SER A 759 -56.75 30.62 32.39
CA SER A 759 -56.89 32.07 32.53
C SER A 759 -58.06 32.44 33.44
N VAL A 760 -57.91 33.49 34.24
CA VAL A 760 -58.95 34.04 35.14
C VAL A 760 -58.95 35.57 35.09
N MET A 761 -60.13 36.15 34.88
CA MET A 761 -60.37 37.59 35.00
C MET A 761 -60.56 37.98 36.48
N ILE A 762 -59.79 38.96 36.94
CA ILE A 762 -59.90 39.56 38.28
C ILE A 762 -60.23 41.05 38.11
N ASN A 763 -61.26 41.54 38.81
CA ASN A 763 -61.65 42.94 38.79
C ASN A 763 -60.80 43.74 39.80
N LEU A 764 -60.14 44.81 39.33
CA LEU A 764 -59.29 45.68 40.15
C LEU A 764 -60.06 46.85 40.78
N GLY A 765 -61.32 47.07 40.37
CA GLY A 765 -62.14 48.19 40.80
C GLY A 765 -61.96 49.46 39.97
N PRO A 766 -62.54 50.59 40.41
CA PRO A 766 -62.47 51.86 39.69
C PRO A 766 -61.07 52.49 39.82
N VAL A 767 -60.55 53.03 38.72
CA VAL A 767 -59.16 53.48 38.62
C VAL A 767 -58.83 54.72 39.45
N ASN A 768 -59.83 55.55 39.79
CA ASN A 768 -59.64 56.70 40.69
C ASN A 768 -59.03 56.33 42.05
N LYS A 769 -59.24 55.10 42.55
CA LYS A 769 -58.67 54.63 43.84
C LYS A 769 -57.17 54.32 43.79
N LEU A 770 -56.51 54.49 42.64
CA LEU A 770 -55.09 54.20 42.46
C LEU A 770 -54.24 55.44 42.70
N GLN A 771 -53.31 55.35 43.67
CA GLN A 771 -52.32 56.40 43.90
C GLN A 771 -51.47 56.64 42.65
N GLY A 772 -51.08 57.91 42.45
CA GLY A 772 -50.43 58.38 41.23
C GLY A 772 -51.41 58.87 40.15
N LEU A 773 -52.68 58.42 40.15
CA LEU A 773 -53.67 58.83 39.14
C LEU A 773 -54.48 60.09 39.52
N GLU A 774 -54.57 60.47 40.80
CA GLU A 774 -55.35 61.66 41.22
C GLU A 774 -54.57 62.99 41.12
N LYS A 775 -53.25 62.96 41.30
CA LYS A 775 -52.40 64.15 41.49
C LYS A 775 -51.79 64.69 40.19
N TYR A 776 -51.42 65.97 40.20
CA TYR A 776 -50.56 66.59 39.19
C TYR A 776 -49.27 67.14 39.82
N ASP A 777 -48.16 67.00 39.09
CA ASP A 777 -46.84 67.50 39.49
C ASP A 777 -46.61 68.95 39.02
N GLY A 778 -47.63 69.79 39.19
CA GLY A 778 -47.67 71.20 38.75
C GLY A 778 -46.51 72.07 39.27
N PRO A 779 -46.16 73.17 38.58
CA PRO A 779 -45.53 74.32 39.21
C PRO A 779 -46.27 74.68 40.49
N LYS A 780 -45.52 75.06 41.53
CA LYS A 780 -46.06 75.58 42.79
C LYS A 780 -45.28 76.80 43.23
N ASN A 781 -45.90 77.65 44.04
CA ASN A 781 -45.27 78.83 44.64
C ASN A 781 -44.64 79.77 43.58
N PRO A 782 -45.39 80.18 42.54
CA PRO A 782 -44.90 81.13 41.54
C PRO A 782 -44.47 82.43 42.22
N ARG A 783 -43.32 82.95 41.82
CA ARG A 783 -42.72 84.17 42.39
C ARG A 783 -41.99 84.97 41.32
N ILE A 784 -42.12 86.29 41.38
CA ILE A 784 -41.40 87.21 40.50
C ILE A 784 -39.98 87.43 41.01
N VAL A 785 -39.04 87.44 40.08
CA VAL A 785 -37.61 87.75 40.27
C VAL A 785 -37.24 88.76 39.18
N ASN A 786 -36.28 89.66 39.44
CA ASN A 786 -35.81 90.66 38.46
C ASN A 786 -36.96 91.42 37.76
N ASN A 787 -37.79 92.11 38.53
CA ASN A 787 -38.84 92.96 37.98
C ASN A 787 -38.23 94.22 37.34
N THR A 788 -38.56 94.50 36.08
CA THR A 788 -38.04 95.63 35.28
C THR A 788 -39.21 96.43 34.68
N PRO A 789 -38.96 97.62 34.11
CA PRO A 789 -40.04 98.40 33.49
C PRO A 789 -40.66 97.73 32.26
N THR A 790 -39.95 96.81 31.59
CA THR A 790 -40.40 96.20 30.33
C THR A 790 -40.53 94.67 30.39
N GLY A 791 -40.50 94.08 31.59
CA GLY A 791 -40.54 92.63 31.75
C GLY A 791 -40.17 92.14 33.15
N PHE A 792 -40.30 90.84 33.39
CA PHE A 792 -39.90 90.21 34.64
C PHE A 792 -39.58 88.72 34.45
N ARG A 793 -38.71 88.18 35.32
CA ARG A 793 -38.51 86.74 35.44
C ARG A 793 -39.56 86.16 36.38
N ILE A 794 -40.11 85.02 36.02
CA ILE A 794 -40.99 84.20 36.85
C ILE A 794 -40.20 82.97 37.23
N THR A 795 -40.27 82.55 38.49
CA THR A 795 -39.71 81.27 38.95
C THR A 795 -40.77 80.52 39.77
N TRP A 796 -40.65 79.20 39.86
CA TRP A 796 -41.56 78.34 40.60
C TRP A 796 -40.84 77.09 41.08
N ASP A 797 -41.45 76.37 42.01
CA ASP A 797 -40.95 75.10 42.49
C ASP A 797 -41.55 73.97 41.65
N LEU A 798 -40.71 73.03 41.22
CA LEU A 798 -41.15 71.78 40.61
C LEU A 798 -41.09 70.68 41.68
N PRO A 799 -42.23 70.05 42.04
CA PRO A 799 -42.20 68.90 42.94
C PRO A 799 -41.49 67.71 42.26
N GLU A 800 -40.90 66.85 43.10
CA GLU A 800 -40.57 65.48 42.74
C GLU A 800 -41.83 64.74 42.23
N LYS A 801 -41.63 63.67 41.46
CA LYS A 801 -42.69 63.05 40.66
C LYS A 801 -43.75 62.32 41.52
N GLN A 802 -44.79 63.04 41.95
CA GLN A 802 -45.94 62.57 42.73
C GLN A 802 -47.15 62.17 41.87
N SER A 803 -47.00 62.11 40.53
CA SER A 803 -48.03 61.72 39.56
C SER A 803 -47.56 60.67 38.55
N CYS A 804 -48.51 59.92 38.00
CA CYS A 804 -48.33 59.12 36.79
C CYS A 804 -48.38 59.97 35.50
N TYR A 805 -49.04 61.14 35.52
CA TYR A 805 -49.10 62.04 34.37
C TYR A 805 -47.74 62.72 34.16
N GLY A 806 -47.14 62.53 32.97
CA GLY A 806 -45.88 63.18 32.61
C GLY A 806 -46.05 64.66 32.29
N ARG A 807 -45.20 65.52 32.86
CA ARG A 807 -45.09 66.94 32.47
C ARG A 807 -44.58 67.01 31.02
N ALA A 808 -45.37 67.59 30.10
CA ALA A 808 -44.90 67.89 28.75
C ALA A 808 -44.35 69.32 28.70
N ASP A 809 -45.25 70.30 28.80
CA ASP A 809 -44.93 71.73 28.83
C ASP A 809 -45.66 72.41 29.99
N ILE A 810 -45.07 73.50 30.48
CA ILE A 810 -45.69 74.43 31.41
C ILE A 810 -46.19 75.61 30.57
N VAL A 811 -47.49 75.87 30.68
CA VAL A 811 -48.20 76.90 29.92
C VAL A 811 -48.41 78.10 30.84
N ILE A 812 -47.92 79.24 30.41
CA ILE A 812 -47.85 80.47 31.19
C ILE A 812 -48.84 81.45 30.56
N ILE A 813 -49.94 81.71 31.26
CA ILE A 813 -51.01 82.60 30.80
C ILE A 813 -50.85 83.93 31.51
N LEU A 814 -50.60 84.99 30.75
CA LEU A 814 -50.50 86.37 31.25
C LEU A 814 -51.74 87.14 30.79
N SER A 815 -52.50 87.71 31.71
CA SER A 815 -53.58 88.66 31.39
C SER A 815 -53.26 90.05 31.92
N ARG A 816 -53.79 91.07 31.24
CA ARG A 816 -53.94 92.44 31.78
C ARG A 816 -55.28 93.01 31.35
N LYS A 817 -55.80 93.97 32.10
CA LYS A 817 -57.00 94.71 31.68
C LYS A 817 -56.65 95.82 30.70
N THR A 818 -57.47 95.96 29.67
CA THR A 818 -57.48 97.12 28.77
C THR A 818 -58.06 98.34 29.47
N VAL A 819 -57.91 99.52 28.84
CA VAL A 819 -58.61 100.75 29.26
C VAL A 819 -60.14 100.61 29.17
N THR A 820 -60.64 99.64 28.39
CA THR A 820 -62.07 99.26 28.31
C THR A 820 -62.51 98.22 29.35
N GLY A 821 -61.58 97.66 30.14
CA GLY A 821 -61.87 96.68 31.20
C GLY A 821 -61.85 95.20 30.77
N GLU A 822 -61.58 94.92 29.50
CA GLU A 822 -61.47 93.57 28.93
C GLU A 822 -60.12 92.93 29.28
N ASP A 823 -60.10 91.62 29.53
CA ASP A 823 -58.86 90.89 29.83
C ASP A 823 -58.14 90.47 28.54
N LEU A 824 -56.99 91.08 28.27
CA LEU A 824 -56.15 90.83 27.10
C LEU A 824 -55.10 89.76 27.45
N LEU A 825 -55.26 88.58 26.86
CA LEU A 825 -54.49 87.37 27.17
C LEU A 825 -53.28 87.19 26.24
N GLN A 826 -52.15 86.78 26.82
CA GLN A 826 -50.96 86.28 26.16
C GLN A 826 -50.60 84.91 26.74
N THR A 827 -50.10 83.99 25.91
CA THR A 827 -49.78 82.62 26.33
C THR A 827 -48.41 82.22 25.84
N TYR A 828 -47.58 81.75 26.77
CA TYR A 828 -46.22 81.28 26.52
C TYR A 828 -46.10 79.81 26.94
N TYR A 829 -45.12 79.11 26.36
CA TYR A 829 -44.85 77.70 26.62
C TYR A 829 -43.38 77.55 27.00
N THR A 830 -43.09 76.70 27.99
CA THR A 830 -41.73 76.33 28.38
C THR A 830 -41.70 74.84 28.73
N PRO A 831 -40.59 74.10 28.49
CA PRO A 831 -40.55 72.67 28.76
C PRO A 831 -40.92 72.32 30.21
N GLY A 832 -41.60 71.19 30.42
CA GLY A 832 -42.10 70.71 31.72
C GLY A 832 -41.02 70.38 32.77
N THR A 833 -39.75 70.64 32.47
CA THR A 833 -38.59 70.58 33.36
C THR A 833 -38.07 71.95 33.77
N SER A 834 -38.55 73.05 33.19
CA SER A 834 -38.13 74.40 33.58
C SER A 834 -38.74 74.82 34.91
N ASN A 835 -37.93 75.49 35.73
CA ASN A 835 -38.33 76.15 36.98
C ASN A 835 -38.47 77.68 36.84
N HIS A 836 -38.31 78.22 35.62
CA HIS A 836 -38.41 79.66 35.35
C HIS A 836 -38.79 80.00 33.89
N PHE A 837 -39.18 81.26 33.69
CA PHE A 837 -39.39 81.86 32.37
C PHE A 837 -39.22 83.38 32.43
N ASP A 838 -38.75 84.00 31.34
CA ASP A 838 -38.59 85.45 31.22
C ASP A 838 -39.67 86.02 30.30
N ILE A 839 -40.49 86.94 30.81
CA ILE A 839 -41.44 87.71 29.99
C ILE A 839 -40.84 89.10 29.75
N ILE A 840 -40.71 89.48 28.47
CA ILE A 840 -40.15 90.76 28.02
C ILE A 840 -41.09 91.43 27.01
N GLY A 841 -40.99 92.75 26.86
CA GLY A 841 -41.86 93.56 26.00
C GLY A 841 -43.17 94.00 26.66
N LEU A 842 -43.24 93.98 27.99
CA LEU A 842 -44.38 94.46 28.76
C LEU A 842 -44.42 95.99 28.87
N ASN A 843 -45.62 96.54 29.06
CA ASN A 843 -45.78 97.97 29.40
C ASN A 843 -45.25 98.24 30.83
N PRO A 844 -44.56 99.37 31.09
CA PRO A 844 -44.23 99.83 32.44
C PRO A 844 -45.46 100.11 33.31
N GLU A 845 -45.26 100.06 34.62
CA GLU A 845 -46.26 100.36 35.68
C GLU A 845 -47.65 99.74 35.46
N THR A 846 -47.71 98.60 34.77
CA THR A 846 -48.95 97.94 34.37
C THR A 846 -49.15 96.68 35.21
N GLU A 847 -50.37 96.46 35.69
CA GLU A 847 -50.72 95.27 36.46
C GLU A 847 -51.05 94.10 35.53
N TYR A 848 -50.55 92.92 35.89
CA TYR A 848 -50.76 91.67 35.18
C TYR A 848 -51.16 90.57 36.17
N THR A 849 -52.09 89.72 35.75
CA THR A 849 -52.40 88.45 36.42
C THR A 849 -51.71 87.33 35.65
N LEU A 850 -51.03 86.44 36.36
CA LEU A 850 -50.41 85.25 35.80
C LEU A 850 -51.15 83.99 36.27
N GLY A 851 -51.42 83.07 35.35
CA GLY A 851 -51.74 81.68 35.66
C GLY A 851 -50.64 80.74 35.15
N LEU A 852 -50.26 79.76 35.97
CA LEU A 852 -49.44 78.62 35.54
C LEU A 852 -50.33 77.39 35.38
N ASN A 853 -50.26 76.74 34.22
CA ASN A 853 -50.94 75.49 33.90
C ASN A 853 -49.91 74.43 33.47
N ILE A 854 -50.21 73.13 33.64
CA ILE A 854 -49.43 72.06 33.00
C ILE A 854 -50.20 71.52 31.80
N GLN A 855 -49.52 71.40 30.66
CA GLN A 855 -49.95 70.55 29.57
C GLN A 855 -49.42 69.12 29.78
N THR A 856 -50.34 68.15 29.69
CA THR A 856 -50.07 66.71 29.82
C THR A 856 -50.40 65.99 28.52
N PRO A 857 -49.63 64.96 28.09
CA PRO A 857 -49.87 64.30 26.81
C PRO A 857 -51.27 63.69 26.72
N GLY A 858 -52.12 64.23 25.84
CA GLY A 858 -53.48 63.73 25.60
C GLY A 858 -54.57 64.30 26.53
N THR A 859 -54.26 65.22 27.44
CA THR A 859 -55.23 65.86 28.35
C THR A 859 -55.18 67.39 28.28
N PRO A 860 -56.31 68.09 28.55
CA PRO A 860 -56.34 69.56 28.61
C PRO A 860 -55.35 70.12 29.63
N ALA A 861 -54.90 71.36 29.42
CA ALA A 861 -53.97 72.02 30.33
C ALA A 861 -54.68 72.56 31.59
N GLU A 862 -54.67 71.79 32.68
CA GLU A 862 -55.26 72.20 33.95
C GLU A 862 -54.42 73.27 34.67
N GLN A 863 -55.13 74.19 35.34
CA GLN A 863 -54.58 75.38 35.99
C GLN A 863 -54.12 75.07 37.41
N THR A 864 -52.88 75.42 37.73
CA THR A 864 -52.18 74.94 38.94
C THR A 864 -51.90 76.01 39.98
N ASP A 865 -51.65 77.26 39.58
CA ASP A 865 -51.37 78.36 40.53
C ASP A 865 -51.56 79.75 39.87
N PHE A 866 -51.76 80.80 40.67
CA PHE A 866 -51.95 82.19 40.21
C PHE A 866 -50.99 83.18 40.90
N LEU A 867 -50.58 84.23 40.19
CA LEU A 867 -49.75 85.31 40.74
C LEU A 867 -50.07 86.67 40.12
N ASN A 868 -50.40 87.67 40.95
CA ASN A 868 -50.58 89.05 40.50
C ASN A 868 -49.29 89.85 40.67
N THR A 869 -48.96 90.70 39.70
CA THR A 869 -47.73 91.51 39.70
C THR A 869 -47.90 92.82 38.94
N LYS A 870 -46.97 93.77 39.13
CA LYS A 870 -46.92 95.05 38.44
C LYS A 870 -45.49 95.32 37.95
N THR A 871 -45.32 95.72 36.70
CA THR A 871 -44.01 96.10 36.14
C THR A 871 -43.44 97.35 36.81
N ALA A 872 -42.12 97.49 36.83
CA ALA A 872 -41.44 98.58 37.54
C ALA A 872 -41.60 99.97 36.85
N THR A 873 -41.24 101.01 37.59
CA THR A 873 -41.18 102.42 37.14
C THR A 873 -39.97 102.65 36.22
N SER A 874 -40.13 103.36 35.10
CA SER A 874 -39.03 103.67 34.18
C SER A 874 -38.29 104.95 34.56
N THR A 875 -37.08 104.82 35.11
CA THR A 875 -36.18 105.95 35.42
C THR A 875 -35.33 106.36 34.21
N ALA A 876 -35.21 107.65 33.94
CA ALA A 876 -34.32 108.21 32.91
C ALA A 876 -33.30 109.20 33.50
N ASP A 877 -32.08 109.14 32.98
CA ASP A 877 -30.91 110.01 33.17
C ASP A 877 -30.34 110.26 34.60
N GLY A 878 -29.01 110.12 34.70
CA GLY A 878 -28.21 110.48 35.88
C GLY A 878 -26.78 109.92 35.81
N HIS A 879 -25.76 110.79 35.74
CA HIS A 879 -24.35 110.44 36.01
C HIS A 879 -24.19 110.00 37.49
N ASP A 880 -23.31 109.08 37.88
CA ASP A 880 -21.85 109.18 37.75
C ASP A 880 -21.17 107.78 37.78
N GLY A 881 -19.85 107.71 37.54
CA GLY A 881 -19.10 106.45 37.47
C GLY A 881 -18.11 106.23 38.62
N SER A 882 -17.80 104.96 38.93
CA SER A 882 -16.53 104.58 39.59
C SER A 882 -16.21 103.09 39.47
N ASN A 883 -14.92 102.75 39.57
CA ASN A 883 -14.35 101.43 39.33
C ASN A 883 -14.57 100.41 40.47
N SER A 884 -14.78 99.14 40.13
CA SER A 884 -14.09 97.96 40.72
C SER A 884 -14.46 96.71 39.89
N THR A 885 -13.53 95.98 39.25
CA THR A 885 -12.65 94.92 39.80
C THR A 885 -13.42 93.79 40.53
N ALA A 886 -13.23 92.49 40.24
CA ALA A 886 -12.23 91.83 39.38
C ALA A 886 -12.71 90.46 38.81
N ALA A 887 -11.80 89.84 38.05
CA ALA A 887 -11.84 88.53 37.40
C ALA A 887 -12.63 87.38 38.08
N ALA A 888 -13.37 86.63 37.25
CA ALA A 888 -13.74 85.24 37.52
C ALA A 888 -12.66 84.29 36.96
N THR A 889 -11.73 83.84 37.80
CA THR A 889 -10.62 82.94 37.40
C THR A 889 -11.06 81.48 37.42
N THR A 890 -10.70 80.70 36.40
CA THR A 890 -11.03 79.27 36.31
C THR A 890 -9.94 78.35 36.91
N LYS A 891 -10.33 77.58 37.93
CA LYS A 891 -9.83 76.26 38.42
C LYS A 891 -10.53 76.02 39.78
N THR A 892 -11.20 74.91 40.12
CA THR A 892 -10.88 73.46 40.03
C THR A 892 -9.69 73.03 40.90
N TRP A 893 -9.60 71.72 41.20
CA TRP A 893 -8.77 71.06 42.24
C TRP A 893 -9.36 71.16 43.68
N ASP A 894 -9.18 70.21 44.61
CA ASP A 894 -9.03 68.72 44.61
C ASP A 894 -8.81 68.27 46.10
N GLN A 895 -8.74 67.01 46.55
CA GLN A 895 -8.85 65.63 46.01
C GLN A 895 -9.28 64.69 47.18
N THR A 896 -9.51 63.38 46.95
CA THR A 896 -9.07 62.20 47.78
C THR A 896 -9.95 60.94 47.55
N THR A 897 -9.45 59.69 47.42
CA THR A 897 -8.11 59.16 47.05
C THR A 897 -8.20 57.67 46.68
N SER A 898 -7.34 57.20 45.74
CA SER A 898 -6.61 55.89 45.71
C SER A 898 -7.36 54.53 45.76
N THR A 899 -6.95 53.44 45.08
CA THR A 899 -5.89 53.16 44.05
C THR A 899 -6.05 51.74 43.46
N ALA A 900 -5.58 51.56 42.20
CA ALA A 900 -4.89 50.38 41.63
C ALA A 900 -5.58 48.98 41.58
N ASP A 901 -5.39 48.10 40.57
CA ASP A 901 -4.82 48.15 39.19
C ASP A 901 -5.15 46.78 38.50
N GLY A 902 -4.93 46.48 37.21
CA GLY A 902 -4.37 47.21 36.05
C GLY A 902 -3.89 46.20 34.96
N HIS A 903 -3.68 46.66 33.70
CA HIS A 903 -3.16 45.91 32.52
C HIS A 903 -4.01 44.73 31.95
N ASP A 904 -4.01 44.38 30.65
CA ASP A 904 -3.66 45.08 29.39
C ASP A 904 -4.26 44.28 28.18
N GLY A 905 -4.17 44.78 26.94
CA GLY A 905 -4.27 43.96 25.72
C GLY A 905 -5.28 44.44 24.67
N SER A 906 -4.79 44.96 23.54
CA SER A 906 -5.58 45.45 22.41
C SER A 906 -5.82 44.39 21.31
N ASN A 907 -6.95 44.49 20.57
CA ASN A 907 -6.88 44.74 19.11
C ASN A 907 -8.22 45.04 18.37
N SER A 908 -8.06 45.68 17.20
CA SER A 908 -8.81 45.61 15.91
C SER A 908 -10.17 44.87 15.80
N THR A 909 -11.17 45.26 14.99
CA THR A 909 -11.29 46.33 13.95
C THR A 909 -12.78 46.56 13.61
N ALA A 910 -13.11 47.68 12.95
CA ALA A 910 -14.47 47.94 12.45
C ALA A 910 -14.77 47.20 11.13
N ALA A 911 -16.01 46.74 10.97
CA ALA A 911 -16.58 46.27 9.70
C ALA A 911 -18.04 46.75 9.56
N ALA A 912 -18.26 47.84 8.84
CA ALA A 912 -19.60 48.35 8.52
C ALA A 912 -20.09 47.74 7.20
N THR A 913 -21.31 47.18 7.19
CA THR A 913 -21.96 46.67 5.97
C THR A 913 -23.35 47.28 5.79
N THR A 914 -23.56 47.96 4.67
CA THR A 914 -24.83 48.60 4.28
C THR A 914 -25.64 47.72 3.32
N LYS A 915 -26.89 47.44 3.68
CA LYS A 915 -28.05 47.07 2.83
C LYS A 915 -29.29 47.38 3.68
N THR A 916 -30.30 48.19 3.32
CA THR A 916 -31.13 48.28 2.10
C THR A 916 -32.00 47.03 1.86
N TRP A 917 -33.31 47.12 1.58
CA TRP A 917 -34.27 48.25 1.47
C TRP A 917 -35.71 47.68 1.61
N ASN A 918 -36.71 48.52 1.91
CA ASN A 918 -38.16 48.19 1.97
C ASN A 918 -38.60 47.17 3.06
N GLN A 919 -39.88 47.10 3.45
CA GLN A 919 -41.08 47.81 2.97
C GLN A 919 -41.91 48.37 4.14
#